data_AF-A0A1F7GDW9-F1
#
_entry.id   AF-A0A1F7GDW9-F1
#
_cell.length_a   1.000
_cell.length_b   1.000
_cell.length_c   1.000
_cell.angle_alpha   90.00
_cell.angle_beta   90.00
_cell.angle_gamma   90.00
#
_symmetry.space_group_name_H-M   'P 1'
#
loop_
_entity.id
_entity.type
_entity.pdbx_description
1 polymer ?
#
loop_
_entity_poly.entity_id
_entity_poly.type
_entity_poly.pdbx_seq_one_letter_code
_entity_poly.pdbx_strand_id
1 'polypeptide(L)'
;MINNNKSVQSLLNFSLFTLFFTNLWVMLFFEILGFLNSNFKPQIKETFYRPEAVLPEPFEMPLYLLLTFALVGLLVFIFHKNYRSVMSRLNDQSYFWPKIVLFIFLLYSFFSKLGPFPLANDFYPYQPRTDSLIYSVSVLIFLIFLIVIAFELLAFERLFRNKNWFRYVFYPIVLAVIALIIFEPGFPFLAYEYSYFFGPIWDVVQNKTIFTNANSDYGFFSILAFAALHKLKLFHFSHLPVYVWILFVIQYFLIFYLVHKLSKSLTLSLIALFAAITVNYFAYPLHPLEVTQYSAMRRLPALLLLFILYRNRPIESWKFLIAPAFFAFWIIDSGISTYLAIGATLFTLFIAQKINLKTFIKSLLILFSALAAVFLLLSLGLKLLGYQTINYGQLSTSIRQYSSLGLTLIPLAYHDIFWFFLLVYFASVILILTKIKSGTVGQLLLLSANLAFFNAFYYVGRSHPANLLDISVLIIATFFILLALIWKYLPSESARKIVFLILFLLFVVFPVIQRRYTFTELTLEKINNLAAGKIFPRDIEKEIANFFSAEKKLINKYFGGKDVMILSRDDTYLFMVSGKRDLLPVNPQAGIDTISEMQSAIQDVVRICPDKIAVDCTLYRRCPNFSSYTQKDYFTANFILQELEKSCNSKYTPVECTDKLCIAKKG
;
A
#
# COMPACT_ATOMS: atom_id res chain seq x y z
N MET A 1 21.28 -24.61 35.25
CA MET A 1 20.01 -23.89 35.52
C MET A 1 20.14 -22.38 35.69
N ILE A 2 21.26 -21.83 36.20
CA ILE A 2 21.40 -20.38 36.52
C ILE A 2 21.35 -19.44 35.29
N ASN A 3 21.78 -19.87 34.09
CA ASN A 3 21.72 -19.05 32.88
C ASN A 3 20.30 -18.90 32.27
N ASN A 4 19.38 -19.83 32.53
CA ASN A 4 18.04 -19.76 31.95
C ASN A 4 17.18 -18.66 32.60
N ASN A 5 17.29 -18.46 33.93
CA ASN A 5 16.50 -17.45 34.63
C ASN A 5 16.80 -16.01 34.19
N LYS A 6 18.07 -15.68 33.89
CA LYS A 6 18.45 -14.35 33.39
C LYS A 6 17.84 -14.05 32.01
N SER A 7 17.74 -15.05 31.14
CA SER A 7 17.16 -14.89 29.80
C SER A 7 15.65 -14.63 29.86
N VAL A 8 14.92 -15.38 30.70
CA VAL A 8 13.47 -15.25 30.90
C VAL A 8 13.13 -13.89 31.50
N GLN A 9 13.87 -13.48 32.54
CA GLN A 9 13.65 -12.17 33.19
C GLN A 9 13.92 -11.01 32.23
N SER A 10 14.93 -11.13 31.36
CA SER A 10 15.21 -10.13 30.33
C SER A 10 14.11 -10.04 29.27
N LEU A 11 13.47 -11.16 28.92
CA LEU A 11 12.33 -11.19 28.00
C LEU A 11 11.07 -10.59 28.65
N LEU A 12 10.81 -10.92 29.91
CA LEU A 12 9.69 -10.36 30.68
C LEU A 12 9.79 -8.84 30.80
N ASN A 13 10.96 -8.33 31.18
CA ASN A 13 11.19 -6.88 31.27
C ASN A 13 10.99 -6.20 29.91
N PHE A 14 11.54 -6.75 28.83
CA PHE A 14 11.31 -6.24 27.48
C PHE A 14 9.82 -6.16 27.11
N SER A 15 9.07 -7.22 27.45
CA SER A 15 7.64 -7.32 27.15
C SER A 15 6.82 -6.32 27.97
N LEU A 16 7.16 -6.14 29.25
CA LEU A 16 6.53 -5.13 30.13
C LEU A 16 6.69 -3.71 29.59
N PHE A 17 7.91 -3.31 29.22
CA PHE A 17 8.15 -1.98 28.64
C PHE A 17 7.38 -1.78 27.34
N THR A 18 7.39 -2.80 26.47
CA THR A 18 6.68 -2.76 25.20
C THR A 18 5.18 -2.55 25.42
N LEU A 19 4.55 -3.37 26.27
CA LEU A 19 3.12 -3.26 26.57
C LEU A 19 2.77 -1.93 27.26
N PHE A 20 3.60 -1.47 28.21
CA PHE A 20 3.37 -0.21 28.91
C PHE A 20 3.33 0.98 27.94
N PHE A 21 4.36 1.13 27.10
CA PHE A 21 4.42 2.25 26.16
C PHE A 21 3.34 2.17 25.08
N THR A 22 2.98 0.96 24.64
CA THR A 22 1.90 0.78 23.66
C THR A 22 0.55 1.15 24.26
N ASN A 23 0.22 0.66 25.46
CA ASN A 23 -1.02 1.01 26.17
C ASN A 23 -1.09 2.50 26.48
N LEU A 24 0.02 3.09 26.94
CA LEU A 24 0.11 4.52 27.21
C LEU A 24 -0.16 5.34 25.94
N TRP A 25 0.44 4.95 24.80
CA TRP A 25 0.20 5.60 23.53
C TRP A 25 -1.28 5.53 23.15
N VAL A 26 -1.91 4.35 23.19
CA VAL A 26 -3.31 4.17 22.76
C VAL A 26 -4.25 5.00 23.63
N MET A 27 -4.07 4.98 24.95
CA MET A 27 -4.88 5.78 25.87
C MET A 27 -4.70 7.28 25.60
N LEU A 28 -3.46 7.77 25.54
CA LEU A 28 -3.20 9.18 25.30
C LEU A 28 -3.72 9.65 23.94
N PHE A 29 -3.62 8.80 22.91
CA PHE A 29 -4.09 9.13 21.56
C PHE A 29 -5.58 9.47 21.57
N PHE A 30 -6.43 8.60 22.14
CA PHE A 30 -7.88 8.83 22.14
C PHE A 30 -8.33 9.93 23.09
N GLU A 31 -7.71 10.05 24.27
CA GLU A 31 -8.06 11.12 25.21
C GLU A 31 -7.72 12.50 24.62
N ILE A 32 -6.53 12.65 24.02
CA ILE A 32 -6.12 13.91 23.38
C ILE A 32 -6.95 14.16 22.12
N LEU A 33 -7.18 13.14 21.29
CA LEU A 33 -7.99 13.28 20.08
C LEU A 33 -9.43 13.70 20.41
N GLY A 34 -10.05 13.06 21.41
CA GLY A 34 -11.39 13.40 21.88
C GLY A 34 -11.47 14.85 22.34
N PHE A 35 -10.47 15.30 23.12
CA PHE A 35 -10.34 16.69 23.53
C PHE A 35 -10.17 17.66 22.35
N LEU A 36 -9.33 17.34 21.36
CA LEU A 36 -9.10 18.21 20.20
C LEU A 36 -10.35 18.31 19.33
N ASN A 37 -10.98 17.18 19.01
CA ASN A 37 -12.20 17.12 18.20
C ASN A 37 -13.39 17.84 18.86
N SER A 38 -13.49 17.81 20.20
CA SER A 38 -14.56 18.50 20.92
C SER A 38 -14.38 20.02 20.93
N ASN A 39 -13.14 20.51 21.02
CA ASN A 39 -12.85 21.94 21.21
C ASN A 39 -12.55 22.71 19.91
N PHE A 40 -12.07 22.02 18.86
CA PHE A 40 -11.59 22.66 17.64
C PHE A 40 -12.25 22.04 16.39
N LYS A 41 -13.55 22.29 16.21
CA LYS A 41 -14.26 21.79 15.04
C LYS A 41 -13.68 22.40 13.75
N PRO A 42 -13.40 21.58 12.71
CA PRO A 42 -12.87 22.07 11.45
C PRO A 42 -13.89 22.99 10.75
N GLN A 43 -13.41 24.13 10.26
CA GLN A 43 -14.20 25.05 9.44
C GLN A 43 -13.90 24.79 7.96
N ILE A 44 -14.85 24.22 7.22
CA ILE A 44 -14.70 24.05 5.77
C ILE A 44 -15.35 25.22 5.06
N LYS A 45 -14.56 25.95 4.24
CA LYS A 45 -15.03 27.07 3.41
C LYS A 45 -15.28 26.68 1.96
N GLU A 46 -14.85 25.49 1.54
CA GLU A 46 -14.99 24.98 0.19
C GLU A 46 -16.41 24.43 -0.05
N THR A 47 -16.93 24.56 -1.27
CA THR A 47 -18.17 23.88 -1.69
C THR A 47 -17.80 22.62 -2.45
N PHE A 48 -18.37 21.49 -2.03
CA PHE A 48 -18.09 20.18 -2.62
C PHE A 48 -19.23 19.70 -3.50
N TYR A 49 -18.88 18.97 -4.55
CA TYR A 49 -19.85 18.18 -5.31
C TYR A 49 -20.27 16.91 -4.54
N ARG A 50 -19.46 16.48 -3.56
CA ARG A 50 -19.71 15.32 -2.68
C ARG A 50 -19.59 15.68 -1.20
N PRO A 51 -20.52 16.49 -0.64
CA PRO A 51 -20.45 16.88 0.77
C PRO A 51 -20.42 15.67 1.72
N GLU A 52 -21.07 14.56 1.35
CA GLU A 52 -21.09 13.33 2.13
C GLU A 52 -19.76 12.58 2.18
N ALA A 53 -18.85 12.84 1.24
CA ALA A 53 -17.52 12.23 1.19
C ALA A 53 -16.47 13.03 1.97
N VAL A 54 -16.87 14.12 2.64
CA VAL A 54 -15.95 15.04 3.32
C VAL A 54 -16.06 14.88 4.82
N LEU A 55 -15.02 14.30 5.43
CA LEU A 55 -14.90 14.12 6.86
C LEU A 55 -13.58 14.77 7.30
N PRO A 56 -13.57 16.09 7.54
CA PRO A 56 -12.36 16.81 7.91
C PRO A 56 -11.81 16.26 9.22
N GLU A 57 -10.57 15.79 9.16
CA GLU A 57 -9.84 15.21 10.28
C GLU A 57 -8.49 15.95 10.37
N PRO A 58 -8.40 17.03 11.15
CA PRO A 58 -7.16 17.82 11.25
C PRO A 58 -6.20 17.32 12.32
N PHE A 59 -6.53 16.32 13.14
CA PHE A 59 -5.81 16.01 14.38
C PHE A 59 -5.26 14.58 14.48
N GLU A 60 -5.94 13.52 14.03
CA GLU A 60 -5.53 12.12 14.12
C GLU A 60 -4.15 11.91 13.51
N MET A 61 -3.95 12.32 12.26
CA MET A 61 -2.66 12.12 11.58
C MET A 61 -1.51 12.92 12.24
N PRO A 62 -1.65 14.24 12.53
CA PRO A 62 -0.63 14.98 13.28
C PRO A 62 -0.38 14.41 14.68
N LEU A 63 -1.43 14.05 15.43
CA LEU A 63 -1.32 13.50 16.78
C LEU A 63 -0.62 12.15 16.77
N TYR A 64 -0.94 11.29 15.79
CA TYR A 64 -0.28 10.00 15.58
C TYR A 64 1.24 10.17 15.45
N LEU A 65 1.68 11.15 14.65
CA LEU A 65 3.10 11.47 14.49
C LEU A 65 3.70 12.05 15.78
N LEU A 66 3.10 13.13 16.31
CA LEU A 66 3.62 13.87 17.46
C LEU A 66 3.74 12.98 18.70
N LEU A 67 2.69 12.23 19.02
CA LEU A 67 2.67 11.35 20.19
C LEU A 67 3.70 10.24 20.07
N THR A 68 3.84 9.64 18.88
CA THR A 68 4.85 8.59 18.64
C THR A 68 6.26 9.14 18.82
N PHE A 69 6.59 10.27 18.21
CA PHE A 69 7.92 10.87 18.33
C PHE A 69 8.22 11.34 19.76
N ALA A 70 7.23 11.88 20.47
CA ALA A 70 7.38 12.25 21.88
C ALA A 70 7.72 11.04 22.75
N LEU A 71 7.00 9.92 22.59
CA LEU A 71 7.29 8.69 23.35
C LEU A 71 8.61 8.05 22.94
N VAL A 72 8.99 8.07 21.66
CA VAL A 72 10.32 7.60 21.22
C VAL A 72 11.43 8.47 21.83
N GLY A 73 11.26 9.80 21.85
CA GLY A 73 12.20 10.71 22.52
C GLY A 73 12.34 10.40 24.02
N LEU A 74 11.21 10.16 24.70
CA LEU A 74 11.18 9.75 26.11
C LEU A 74 11.90 8.41 26.32
N LEU A 75 11.65 7.41 25.48
CA LEU A 75 12.33 6.12 25.52
C LEU A 75 13.84 6.28 25.37
N VAL A 76 14.29 7.07 24.40
CA VAL A 76 15.71 7.38 24.21
C VAL A 76 16.29 8.04 25.45
N PHE A 77 15.61 9.03 26.03
CA PHE A 77 16.05 9.70 27.25
C PHE A 77 16.20 8.74 28.44
N ILE A 78 15.19 7.88 28.68
CA ILE A 78 15.19 6.89 29.75
C ILE A 78 16.37 5.91 29.59
N PHE A 79 16.54 5.34 28.39
CA PHE A 79 17.58 4.34 28.13
C PHE A 79 18.97 4.93 27.94
N HIS A 80 19.11 6.23 27.62
CA HIS A 80 20.42 6.86 27.51
C HIS A 80 20.95 7.32 28.88
N LYS A 81 20.14 8.06 29.65
CA LYS A 81 20.57 8.68 30.91
C LYS A 81 20.59 7.70 32.08
N ASN A 82 19.62 6.77 32.11
CA ASN A 82 19.38 5.94 33.29
C ASN A 82 19.59 4.44 33.04
N TYR A 83 20.24 4.03 31.94
CA TYR A 83 20.38 2.63 31.52
C TYR A 83 20.77 1.68 32.65
N ARG A 84 21.87 1.99 33.36
CA ARG A 84 22.40 1.15 34.44
C ARG A 84 21.46 1.05 35.63
N SER A 85 20.81 2.16 36.01
CA SER A 85 19.87 2.23 37.14
C SER A 85 18.55 1.52 36.83
N VAL A 86 18.04 1.71 35.61
CA VAL A 86 16.83 1.05 35.12
C VAL A 86 17.08 -0.46 35.01
N MET A 87 18.18 -0.89 34.38
CA MET A 87 18.47 -2.32 34.24
C MET A 87 18.81 -3.03 35.55
N SER A 88 19.45 -2.36 36.52
CA SER A 88 19.75 -2.98 37.82
C SER A 88 18.47 -3.27 38.61
N ARG A 89 17.52 -2.33 38.67
CA ARG A 89 16.20 -2.53 39.32
C ARG A 89 15.35 -3.58 38.60
N LEU A 90 15.44 -3.63 37.27
CA LEU A 90 14.69 -4.59 36.46
C LEU A 90 15.23 -6.02 36.56
N ASN A 91 16.51 -6.20 36.82
CA ASN A 91 17.11 -7.53 36.99
C ASN A 91 17.02 -8.05 38.43
N ASP A 92 16.45 -7.28 39.36
CA ASP A 92 16.16 -7.75 40.71
C ASP A 92 15.12 -8.87 40.68
N GLN A 93 15.51 -10.03 41.23
CA GLN A 93 14.70 -11.25 41.30
C GLN A 93 13.59 -11.16 42.36
N SER A 94 13.75 -10.28 43.35
CA SER A 94 12.79 -10.08 44.44
C SER A 94 11.39 -9.66 43.92
N TYR A 95 11.33 -9.10 42.71
CA TYR A 95 10.10 -8.62 42.07
C TYR A 95 9.59 -9.50 40.94
N PHE A 96 9.99 -10.77 40.85
CA PHE A 96 9.59 -11.64 39.74
C PHE A 96 8.06 -11.83 39.65
N TRP A 97 7.39 -12.18 40.75
CA TRP A 97 5.93 -12.37 40.78
C TRP A 97 5.15 -11.08 40.54
N PRO A 98 5.47 -9.93 41.17
CA PRO A 98 4.87 -8.64 40.82
C PRO A 98 5.00 -8.29 39.32
N LYS A 99 6.13 -8.62 38.68
CA LYS A 99 6.33 -8.41 37.24
C LYS A 99 5.40 -9.28 36.40
N ILE A 100 5.14 -10.52 36.80
CA ILE A 100 4.17 -11.38 36.11
C ILE A 100 2.76 -10.82 36.24
N VAL A 101 2.34 -10.41 37.44
CA VAL A 101 1.01 -9.81 37.65
C VAL A 101 0.84 -8.54 36.82
N LEU A 102 1.84 -7.66 36.82
CA LEU A 102 1.85 -6.46 35.98
C LEU A 102 1.81 -6.82 34.49
N PHE A 103 2.54 -7.86 34.06
CA PHE A 103 2.52 -8.31 32.68
C PHE A 103 1.13 -8.77 32.26
N ILE A 104 0.46 -9.59 33.09
CA ILE A 104 -0.91 -10.04 32.83
C ILE A 104 -1.87 -8.85 32.76
N PHE A 105 -1.76 -7.89 33.69
CA PHE A 105 -2.58 -6.68 33.69
C PHE A 105 -2.39 -5.84 32.41
N LEU A 106 -1.14 -5.57 32.03
CA LEU A 106 -0.84 -4.80 30.82
C LEU A 106 -1.25 -5.55 29.55
N LEU A 107 -1.12 -6.88 29.54
CA LEU A 107 -1.56 -7.73 28.45
C LEU A 107 -3.08 -7.70 28.31
N TYR A 108 -3.82 -7.82 29.42
CA TYR A 108 -5.28 -7.67 29.44
C TYR A 108 -5.71 -6.29 28.96
N SER A 109 -5.07 -5.23 29.45
CA SER A 109 -5.33 -3.84 29.02
C SER A 109 -5.15 -3.70 27.50
N PHE A 110 -4.08 -4.26 26.95
CA PHE A 110 -3.84 -4.23 25.49
C PHE A 110 -4.89 -5.03 24.72
N PHE A 111 -5.18 -6.27 25.14
CA PHE A 111 -6.21 -7.10 24.49
C PHE A 111 -7.61 -6.47 24.58
N SER A 112 -7.92 -5.72 25.64
CA SER A 112 -9.18 -5.00 25.75
C SER A 112 -9.37 -3.90 24.70
N LYS A 113 -8.29 -3.46 24.04
CA LYS A 113 -8.32 -2.48 22.93
C LYS A 113 -8.25 -3.14 21.57
N LEU A 114 -7.87 -4.40 21.46
CA LEU A 114 -7.79 -5.08 20.17
C LEU A 114 -9.20 -5.34 19.62
N GLY A 115 -9.42 -4.94 18.38
CA GLY A 115 -10.64 -5.19 17.64
C GLY A 115 -10.69 -6.57 16.98
N PRO A 116 -11.80 -6.90 16.29
CA PRO A 116 -11.90 -8.12 15.49
C PRO A 116 -10.88 -8.13 14.34
N PHE A 117 -10.64 -9.31 13.78
CA PHE A 117 -9.83 -9.43 12.57
C PHE A 117 -10.48 -8.64 11.41
N PRO A 118 -9.70 -7.97 10.54
CA PRO A 118 -10.25 -7.16 9.46
C PRO A 118 -11.15 -7.99 8.55
N LEU A 119 -12.38 -7.52 8.32
CA LEU A 119 -13.38 -8.19 7.47
C LEU A 119 -13.71 -9.63 7.96
N ALA A 120 -13.62 -9.89 9.27
CA ALA A 120 -13.96 -11.19 9.84
C ALA A 120 -15.38 -11.64 9.43
N ASN A 121 -15.48 -12.82 8.83
CA ASN A 121 -16.69 -13.46 8.32
C ASN A 121 -17.46 -12.66 7.25
N ASP A 122 -16.87 -11.60 6.70
CA ASP A 122 -17.43 -10.87 5.57
C ASP A 122 -17.36 -11.73 4.30
N PHE A 123 -18.41 -11.65 3.48
CA PHE A 123 -18.59 -12.44 2.26
C PHE A 123 -18.53 -11.59 1.00
N TYR A 124 -18.46 -10.26 1.10
CA TYR A 124 -18.33 -9.38 -0.06
C TYR A 124 -17.13 -9.77 -0.94
N PRO A 125 -17.28 -9.73 -2.29
CA PRO A 125 -18.48 -9.40 -3.08
C PRO A 125 -19.41 -10.60 -3.37
N TYR A 126 -19.15 -11.76 -2.77
CA TYR A 126 -19.85 -13.01 -3.08
C TYR A 126 -21.16 -13.16 -2.31
N GLN A 127 -22.06 -13.99 -2.84
CA GLN A 127 -23.22 -14.45 -2.08
C GLN A 127 -22.86 -15.74 -1.32
N PRO A 128 -23.22 -15.87 -0.03
CA PRO A 128 -22.92 -17.07 0.74
C PRO A 128 -23.63 -18.29 0.14
N ARG A 129 -22.90 -19.41 0.06
CA ARG A 129 -23.41 -20.69 -0.42
C ARG A 129 -24.35 -21.32 0.59
N THR A 130 -25.29 -22.10 0.08
CA THR A 130 -26.23 -22.90 0.88
C THR A 130 -25.52 -23.99 1.68
N ASP A 131 -24.54 -24.67 1.07
CA ASP A 131 -23.70 -25.65 1.76
C ASP A 131 -22.53 -24.97 2.47
N SER A 132 -22.60 -24.90 3.80
CA SER A 132 -21.56 -24.29 4.62
C SER A 132 -20.32 -25.18 4.83
N LEU A 133 -20.40 -26.49 4.55
CA LEU A 133 -19.27 -27.42 4.74
C LEU A 133 -18.12 -27.11 3.77
N ILE A 134 -18.43 -26.61 2.58
CA ILE A 134 -17.44 -26.28 1.55
C ILE A 134 -16.40 -25.27 2.06
N TYR A 135 -16.80 -24.34 2.93
CA TYR A 135 -15.92 -23.34 3.52
C TYR A 135 -14.89 -23.99 4.43
N SER A 136 -15.33 -24.88 5.32
CA SER A 136 -14.44 -25.59 6.24
C SER A 136 -13.50 -26.56 5.51
N VAL A 137 -14.00 -27.27 4.49
CA VAL A 137 -13.21 -28.20 3.68
C VAL A 137 -12.13 -27.46 2.89
N SER A 138 -12.47 -26.34 2.25
CA SER A 138 -11.52 -25.54 1.47
C SER A 138 -10.40 -24.98 2.34
N VAL A 139 -10.74 -24.47 3.52
CA VAL A 139 -9.74 -24.03 4.52
C VAL A 139 -8.84 -25.18 4.94
N LEU A 140 -9.39 -26.36 5.24
CA LEU A 140 -8.59 -27.53 5.64
C LEU A 140 -7.63 -27.97 4.53
N ILE A 141 -8.10 -28.05 3.28
CA ILE A 141 -7.27 -28.40 2.12
C ILE A 141 -6.12 -27.42 1.96
N PHE A 142 -6.39 -26.12 2.06
CA PHE A 142 -5.35 -25.09 1.98
C PHE A 142 -4.29 -25.24 3.08
N LEU A 143 -4.71 -25.48 4.32
CA LEU A 143 -3.78 -25.67 5.43
C LEU A 143 -2.92 -26.92 5.25
N ILE A 144 -3.52 -28.03 4.81
CA ILE A 144 -2.78 -29.27 4.47
C ILE A 144 -1.76 -28.98 3.37
N PHE A 145 -2.17 -28.28 2.32
CA PHE A 145 -1.29 -27.92 1.21
C PHE A 145 -0.07 -27.10 1.67
N LEU A 146 -0.27 -26.07 2.51
CA LEU A 146 0.84 -25.29 3.06
C LEU A 146 1.77 -26.13 3.96
N ILE A 147 1.21 -27.04 4.76
CA ILE A 147 1.99 -27.93 5.63
C ILE A 147 2.83 -28.90 4.78
N VAL A 148 2.27 -29.47 3.72
CA VAL A 148 2.98 -30.36 2.79
C VAL A 148 4.14 -29.62 2.13
N ILE A 149 3.89 -28.42 1.57
CA ILE A 149 4.96 -27.58 0.98
C ILE A 149 6.05 -27.27 1.99
N ALA A 150 5.68 -26.89 3.22
CA ALA A 150 6.66 -26.61 4.27
C ALA A 150 7.51 -27.84 4.58
N PHE A 151 6.88 -29.02 4.69
CA PHE A 151 7.56 -30.27 4.95
C PHE A 151 8.54 -30.63 3.83
N GLU A 152 8.12 -30.50 2.57
CA GLU A 152 8.97 -30.76 1.40
C GLU A 152 10.19 -29.83 1.35
N LEU A 153 9.99 -28.52 1.55
CA LEU A 153 11.10 -27.55 1.58
C LEU A 153 12.06 -27.80 2.74
N LEU A 154 11.55 -28.18 3.91
CA LEU A 154 12.36 -28.56 5.07
C LEU A 154 13.15 -29.85 4.82
N ALA A 155 12.52 -30.86 4.22
CA ALA A 155 13.18 -32.10 3.84
C ALA A 155 14.27 -31.85 2.80
N PHE A 156 13.98 -31.02 1.79
CA PHE A 156 14.94 -30.63 0.76
C PHE A 156 16.15 -29.87 1.35
N GLU A 157 15.93 -28.89 2.23
CA GLU A 157 17.04 -28.23 2.95
C GLU A 157 17.86 -29.26 3.72
N ARG A 158 17.21 -30.13 4.50
CA ARG A 158 17.93 -31.10 5.34
C ARG A 158 18.78 -32.08 4.53
N LEU A 159 18.30 -32.53 3.38
CA LEU A 159 19.00 -33.49 2.52
C LEU A 159 20.15 -32.84 1.73
N PHE A 160 19.98 -31.59 1.27
CA PHE A 160 20.88 -31.00 0.27
C PHE A 160 21.67 -29.78 0.73
N ARG A 161 21.46 -29.24 1.94
CA ARG A 161 22.09 -27.98 2.42
C ARG A 161 23.62 -27.95 2.31
N ASN A 162 24.29 -29.10 2.42
CA ASN A 162 25.75 -29.20 2.35
C ASN A 162 26.29 -29.24 0.91
N LYS A 163 25.43 -29.31 -0.12
CA LYS A 163 25.85 -29.33 -1.52
C LYS A 163 26.12 -27.92 -2.01
N ASN A 164 27.18 -27.73 -2.79
CA ASN A 164 27.57 -26.40 -3.32
C ASN A 164 26.48 -25.77 -4.20
N TRP A 165 25.72 -26.58 -4.94
CA TRP A 165 24.64 -26.12 -5.81
C TRP A 165 23.35 -25.73 -5.05
N PHE A 166 23.21 -26.14 -3.78
CA PHE A 166 21.95 -26.01 -3.03
C PHE A 166 21.38 -24.59 -3.06
N ARG A 167 22.22 -23.58 -2.82
CA ARG A 167 21.78 -22.18 -2.77
C ARG A 167 21.27 -21.68 -4.11
N TYR A 168 21.82 -22.18 -5.22
CA TYR A 168 21.44 -21.78 -6.57
C TYR A 168 20.11 -22.41 -6.99
N VAL A 169 19.68 -23.49 -6.35
CA VAL A 169 18.43 -24.20 -6.68
C VAL A 169 17.34 -23.91 -5.66
N PHE A 170 17.68 -23.84 -4.38
CA PHE A 170 16.72 -23.65 -3.29
C PHE A 170 15.94 -22.34 -3.39
N TYR A 171 16.62 -21.22 -3.64
CA TYR A 171 15.94 -19.93 -3.75
C TYR A 171 15.02 -19.85 -4.99
N PRO A 172 15.43 -20.34 -6.19
CA PRO A 172 14.51 -20.49 -7.31
C PRO A 172 13.31 -21.40 -7.03
N ILE A 173 13.49 -22.52 -6.29
CA ILE A 173 12.36 -23.37 -5.88
C ILE A 173 11.39 -22.57 -5.02
N VAL A 174 11.87 -21.82 -4.02
CA VAL A 174 11.01 -20.97 -3.18
C VAL A 174 10.29 -19.92 -4.02
N LEU A 175 10.97 -19.26 -4.96
CA LEU A 175 10.34 -18.32 -5.90
C LEU A 175 9.23 -18.99 -6.73
N ALA A 176 9.48 -20.20 -7.25
CA ALA A 176 8.50 -20.96 -8.01
C ALA A 176 7.30 -21.36 -7.15
N VAL A 177 7.52 -21.80 -5.91
CA VAL A 177 6.45 -22.10 -4.95
C VAL A 177 5.59 -20.88 -4.69
N ILE A 178 6.20 -19.72 -4.44
CA ILE A 178 5.46 -18.46 -4.27
C ILE A 178 4.64 -18.17 -5.53
N ALA A 179 5.28 -18.16 -6.69
CA ALA A 179 4.64 -17.90 -7.97
C ALA A 179 3.41 -18.80 -8.20
N LEU A 180 3.51 -20.10 -7.90
CA LEU A 180 2.41 -21.06 -8.02
C LEU A 180 1.27 -20.80 -7.02
N ILE A 181 1.60 -20.51 -5.76
CA ILE A 181 0.58 -20.27 -4.71
C ILE A 181 -0.30 -19.08 -5.10
N ILE A 182 0.31 -17.96 -5.52
CA ILE A 182 -0.41 -16.71 -5.84
C ILE A 182 -0.74 -16.55 -7.33
N PHE A 183 -0.52 -17.58 -8.15
CA PHE A 183 -0.91 -17.53 -9.56
C PHE A 183 -2.43 -17.47 -9.70
N GLU A 184 -2.94 -16.53 -10.49
CA GLU A 184 -4.37 -16.48 -10.82
C GLU A 184 -4.58 -16.69 -12.32
N PRO A 185 -5.33 -17.75 -12.71
CA PRO A 185 -5.62 -18.03 -14.11
C PRO A 185 -6.41 -16.89 -14.75
N GLY A 186 -5.99 -16.49 -15.95
CA GLY A 186 -6.72 -15.50 -16.74
C GLY A 186 -6.38 -14.07 -16.37
N PHE A 187 -5.61 -13.88 -15.28
CA PHE A 187 -5.12 -12.60 -14.79
C PHE A 187 -6.26 -11.57 -14.66
N PRO A 188 -7.14 -11.76 -13.66
CA PRO A 188 -8.31 -10.91 -13.52
C PRO A 188 -7.92 -9.44 -13.35
N PHE A 189 -8.74 -8.56 -13.89
CA PHE A 189 -8.54 -7.12 -13.80
C PHE A 189 -9.90 -6.46 -13.54
N LEU A 190 -9.92 -5.44 -12.68
CA LEU A 190 -11.10 -4.64 -12.43
C LEU A 190 -11.00 -3.34 -13.25
N ALA A 191 -11.90 -3.17 -14.21
CA ALA A 191 -11.84 -2.05 -15.16
C ALA A 191 -11.81 -0.67 -14.49
N TYR A 192 -12.49 -0.51 -13.35
CA TYR A 192 -12.42 0.69 -12.52
C TYR A 192 -10.98 0.99 -12.05
N GLU A 193 -10.37 0.03 -11.36
CA GLU A 193 -9.04 0.14 -10.75
C GLU A 193 -7.94 0.35 -11.81
N TYR A 194 -8.03 -0.40 -12.91
CA TYR A 194 -7.07 -0.31 -13.99
C TYR A 194 -7.15 1.01 -14.76
N SER A 195 -8.30 1.71 -14.74
CA SER A 195 -8.43 3.02 -15.40
C SER A 195 -7.48 4.06 -14.79
N TYR A 196 -7.16 3.98 -13.50
CA TYR A 196 -6.19 4.86 -12.82
C TYR A 196 -4.74 4.68 -13.32
N PHE A 197 -4.41 3.56 -13.97
CA PHE A 197 -3.11 3.33 -14.60
C PHE A 197 -3.18 3.50 -16.11
N PHE A 198 -4.18 2.90 -16.77
CA PHE A 198 -4.31 2.92 -18.22
C PHE A 198 -4.56 4.33 -18.76
N GLY A 199 -5.38 5.14 -18.10
CA GLY A 199 -5.63 6.54 -18.49
C GLY A 199 -4.35 7.36 -18.52
N PRO A 200 -3.60 7.47 -17.41
CA PRO A 200 -2.34 8.21 -17.38
C PRO A 200 -1.26 7.62 -18.31
N ILE A 201 -1.16 6.29 -18.45
CA ILE A 201 -0.24 5.66 -19.42
C ILE A 201 -0.60 6.11 -20.84
N TRP A 202 -1.89 6.06 -21.19
CA TRP A 202 -2.39 6.46 -22.50
C TRP A 202 -2.13 7.93 -22.79
N ASP A 203 -2.38 8.81 -21.81
CA ASP A 203 -2.12 10.24 -21.94
C ASP A 203 -0.65 10.53 -22.26
N VAL A 204 0.30 9.85 -21.58
CA VAL A 204 1.73 9.98 -21.88
C VAL A 204 2.09 9.38 -23.24
N VAL A 205 1.44 8.28 -23.63
CA VAL A 205 1.55 7.73 -24.99
C VAL A 205 1.11 8.75 -26.04
N GLN A 206 0.04 9.52 -25.77
CA GLN A 206 -0.49 10.62 -26.58
C GLN A 206 0.26 11.96 -26.41
N ASN A 207 1.42 11.91 -25.77
CA ASN A 207 2.33 13.03 -25.57
C ASN A 207 1.89 14.12 -24.59
N LYS A 208 1.05 13.79 -23.61
CA LYS A 208 0.85 14.65 -22.43
C LYS A 208 2.00 14.46 -21.44
N THR A 209 2.32 15.53 -20.70
CA THR A 209 3.26 15.49 -19.59
C THR A 209 2.53 15.14 -18.30
N ILE A 210 3.03 14.16 -17.54
CA ILE A 210 2.53 13.87 -16.18
C ILE A 210 2.72 15.10 -15.27
N PHE A 211 1.74 15.38 -14.40
CA PHE A 211 1.61 16.51 -13.46
C PHE A 211 1.40 17.90 -14.05
N THR A 212 1.55 18.07 -15.36
CA THR A 212 1.17 19.31 -16.04
C THR A 212 -0.13 19.12 -16.82
N ASN A 213 -0.26 17.98 -17.53
CA ASN A 213 -1.37 17.69 -18.47
C ASN A 213 -2.00 16.31 -18.25
N ALA A 214 -1.55 15.56 -17.24
CA ALA A 214 -2.13 14.29 -16.81
C ALA A 214 -1.84 14.10 -15.32
N ASN A 215 -2.89 14.02 -14.47
CA ASN A 215 -2.69 13.63 -13.08
C ASN A 215 -2.63 12.11 -12.98
N SER A 216 -1.71 11.62 -12.15
CA SER A 216 -1.77 10.24 -11.67
C SER A 216 -1.86 10.30 -10.16
N ASP A 217 -2.93 9.72 -9.63
CA ASP A 217 -3.18 9.64 -8.19
C ASP A 217 -2.14 8.74 -7.50
N TYR A 218 -1.49 7.84 -8.25
CA TYR A 218 -0.71 6.76 -7.65
C TYR A 218 0.66 6.50 -8.27
N GLY A 219 0.96 6.92 -9.52
CA GLY A 219 2.21 6.51 -10.19
C GLY A 219 2.89 7.60 -11.00
N PHE A 220 4.17 7.84 -10.77
CA PHE A 220 4.95 8.72 -11.65
C PHE A 220 5.91 7.91 -12.53
N PHE A 221 6.96 7.33 -11.95
CA PHE A 221 7.90 6.50 -12.70
C PHE A 221 7.27 5.23 -13.24
N SER A 222 6.33 4.63 -12.51
CA SER A 222 5.60 3.45 -12.99
C SER A 222 4.85 3.76 -14.29
N ILE A 223 4.11 4.88 -14.34
CA ILE A 223 3.41 5.34 -15.55
C ILE A 223 4.39 5.66 -16.68
N LEU A 224 5.48 6.39 -16.40
CA LEU A 224 6.50 6.69 -17.41
C LEU A 224 7.16 5.42 -17.96
N ALA A 225 7.46 4.45 -17.08
CA ALA A 225 8.07 3.19 -17.47
C ALA A 225 7.15 2.37 -18.38
N PHE A 226 5.88 2.19 -18.00
CA PHE A 226 4.92 1.45 -18.83
C PHE A 226 4.58 2.18 -20.13
N ALA A 227 4.49 3.51 -20.12
CA ALA A 227 4.29 4.30 -21.34
C ALA A 227 5.50 4.18 -22.30
N ALA A 228 6.72 4.20 -21.77
CA ALA A 228 7.93 3.97 -22.58
C ALA A 228 7.94 2.56 -23.18
N LEU A 229 7.64 1.52 -22.38
CA LEU A 229 7.56 0.14 -22.87
C LEU A 229 6.45 -0.02 -23.92
N HIS A 230 5.31 0.65 -23.76
CA HIS A 230 4.23 0.65 -24.74
C HIS A 230 4.68 1.28 -26.06
N LYS A 231 5.34 2.46 -26.03
CA LYS A 231 5.90 3.10 -27.24
C LYS A 231 6.93 2.22 -27.94
N LEU A 232 7.70 1.43 -27.18
CA LEU A 232 8.68 0.47 -27.70
C LEU A 232 8.05 -0.86 -28.17
N LYS A 233 6.72 -1.03 -28.06
CA LYS A 233 6.00 -2.28 -28.36
C LYS A 233 6.48 -3.49 -27.54
N LEU A 234 7.01 -3.24 -26.35
CA LEU A 234 7.43 -4.27 -25.38
C LEU A 234 6.36 -4.54 -24.32
N PHE A 235 5.28 -3.76 -24.33
CA PHE A 235 4.19 -3.84 -23.36
C PHE A 235 2.84 -3.66 -24.07
N HIS A 236 1.90 -4.56 -23.75
CA HIS A 236 0.48 -4.45 -24.04
C HIS A 236 -0.28 -4.25 -22.74
N PHE A 237 -1.43 -3.59 -22.78
CA PHE A 237 -2.19 -3.32 -21.56
C PHE A 237 -2.64 -4.61 -20.85
N SER A 238 -2.90 -5.67 -21.62
CA SER A 238 -3.21 -7.01 -21.09
C SER A 238 -2.07 -7.64 -20.28
N HIS A 239 -0.85 -7.14 -20.38
CA HIS A 239 0.30 -7.66 -19.64
C HIS A 239 0.43 -7.04 -18.23
N LEU A 240 -0.23 -5.92 -17.94
CA LEU A 240 -0.08 -5.23 -16.64
C LEU A 240 -0.37 -6.14 -15.43
N PRO A 241 -1.44 -6.96 -15.40
CA PRO A 241 -1.67 -7.88 -14.28
C PRO A 241 -0.51 -8.89 -14.07
N VAL A 242 0.14 -9.33 -15.16
CA VAL A 242 1.28 -10.25 -15.11
C VAL A 242 2.49 -9.57 -14.46
N TYR A 243 2.76 -8.30 -14.82
CA TYR A 243 3.79 -7.52 -14.15
C TYR A 243 3.49 -7.36 -12.65
N VAL A 244 2.24 -7.03 -12.29
CA VAL A 244 1.81 -6.90 -10.89
C VAL A 244 2.03 -8.22 -10.13
N TRP A 245 1.66 -9.35 -10.71
CA TRP A 245 1.91 -10.68 -10.14
C TRP A 245 3.41 -10.95 -9.90
N ILE A 246 4.28 -10.62 -10.86
CA ILE A 246 5.74 -10.73 -10.68
C ILE A 246 6.22 -9.88 -9.49
N LEU A 247 5.68 -8.67 -9.32
CA LEU A 247 6.04 -7.81 -8.18
C LEU A 247 5.62 -8.44 -6.84
N PHE A 248 4.44 -9.09 -6.77
CA PHE A 248 4.03 -9.84 -5.59
C PHE A 248 4.98 -11.00 -5.28
N VAL A 249 5.40 -11.76 -6.30
CA VAL A 249 6.39 -12.85 -6.13
C VAL A 249 7.68 -12.32 -5.51
N ILE A 250 8.21 -11.20 -6.03
CA ILE A 250 9.42 -10.57 -5.50
C ILE A 250 9.18 -10.08 -4.06
N GLN A 251 8.07 -9.40 -3.80
CA GLN A 251 7.71 -8.88 -2.47
C GLN A 251 7.73 -9.98 -1.40
N TYR A 252 7.02 -11.08 -1.63
CA TYR A 252 6.97 -12.18 -0.67
C TYR A 252 8.30 -12.92 -0.55
N PHE A 253 9.05 -13.06 -1.64
CA PHE A 253 10.39 -13.63 -1.60
C PHE A 253 11.36 -12.79 -0.76
N LEU A 254 11.30 -11.46 -0.84
CA LEU A 254 12.15 -10.59 -0.02
C LEU A 254 11.87 -10.76 1.48
N ILE A 255 10.60 -10.92 1.88
CA ILE A 255 10.24 -11.21 3.28
C ILE A 255 10.83 -12.54 3.72
N PHE A 256 10.60 -13.60 2.95
CA PHE A 256 11.18 -14.92 3.21
C PHE A 256 12.71 -14.83 3.35
N TYR A 257 13.37 -14.20 2.37
CA TYR A 257 14.82 -14.10 2.30
C TYR A 257 15.40 -13.34 3.49
N LEU A 258 14.85 -12.16 3.82
CA LEU A 258 15.33 -11.35 4.94
C LEU A 258 15.19 -12.10 6.27
N VAL A 259 14.02 -12.68 6.55
CA VAL A 259 13.78 -13.45 7.77
C VAL A 259 14.69 -14.68 7.82
N HIS A 260 14.90 -15.37 6.70
CA HIS A 260 15.77 -16.55 6.63
C HIS A 260 17.21 -16.21 6.92
N LYS A 261 17.70 -15.11 6.35
CA LYS A 261 19.08 -14.67 6.57
C LYS A 261 19.32 -14.18 8.00
N LEU A 262 18.35 -13.52 8.63
CA LEU A 262 18.49 -13.01 9.99
C LEU A 262 18.33 -14.09 11.05
N SER A 263 17.31 -14.94 10.91
CA SER A 263 16.99 -15.98 11.90
C SER A 263 17.82 -17.25 11.74
N LYS A 264 18.32 -17.51 10.53
CA LYS A 264 18.91 -18.81 10.12
C LYS A 264 17.95 -19.99 10.31
N SER A 265 16.64 -19.74 10.32
CA SER A 265 15.58 -20.73 10.52
C SER A 265 14.67 -20.76 9.32
N LEU A 266 14.68 -21.87 8.56
CA LEU A 266 13.75 -22.03 7.44
C LEU A 266 12.29 -22.06 7.91
N THR A 267 11.99 -22.75 9.01
CA THR A 267 10.62 -22.80 9.56
C THR A 267 10.09 -21.40 9.88
N LEU A 268 10.88 -20.53 10.52
CA LEU A 268 10.44 -19.17 10.83
C LEU A 268 10.17 -18.37 9.54
N SER A 269 11.01 -18.54 8.53
CA SER A 269 10.87 -17.88 7.23
C SER A 269 9.67 -18.35 6.44
N LEU A 270 9.36 -19.65 6.48
CA LEU A 270 8.17 -20.20 5.85
C LEU A 270 6.90 -19.70 6.54
N ILE A 271 6.89 -19.63 7.88
CA ILE A 271 5.77 -19.02 8.61
C ILE A 271 5.63 -17.54 8.24
N ALA A 272 6.72 -16.78 8.15
CA ALA A 272 6.68 -15.37 7.72
C ALA A 272 6.15 -15.22 6.29
N LEU A 273 6.56 -16.09 5.38
CA LEU A 273 6.12 -16.13 3.99
C LEU A 273 4.61 -16.42 3.91
N PHE A 274 4.16 -17.49 4.55
CA PHE A 274 2.76 -17.89 4.52
C PHE A 274 1.88 -16.91 5.28
N ALA A 275 2.37 -16.28 6.35
CA ALA A 275 1.69 -15.17 7.01
C ALA A 275 1.48 -14.00 6.05
N ALA A 276 2.54 -13.58 5.34
CA ALA A 276 2.45 -12.49 4.39
C ALA A 276 1.46 -12.80 3.26
N ILE A 277 1.55 -13.99 2.65
CA ILE A 277 0.61 -14.41 1.59
C ILE A 277 -0.81 -14.50 2.15
N THR A 278 -1.01 -15.12 3.31
CA THR A 278 -2.35 -15.31 3.87
C THR A 278 -3.03 -13.97 4.21
N VAL A 279 -2.36 -13.10 4.97
CA VAL A 279 -2.96 -11.87 5.49
C VAL A 279 -3.02 -10.78 4.43
N ASN A 280 -2.02 -10.66 3.56
CA ASN A 280 -1.98 -9.59 2.56
C ASN A 280 -2.63 -9.99 1.23
N TYR A 281 -2.56 -11.28 0.85
CA TYR A 281 -3.10 -11.74 -0.44
C TYR A 281 -4.49 -12.36 -0.28
N PHE A 282 -4.60 -13.45 0.50
CA PHE A 282 -5.82 -14.26 0.56
C PHE A 282 -6.92 -13.72 1.48
N ALA A 283 -6.57 -12.88 2.47
CA ALA A 283 -7.55 -12.25 3.34
C ALA A 283 -8.18 -10.99 2.71
N TYR A 284 -7.61 -10.44 1.64
CA TYR A 284 -8.12 -9.26 0.96
C TYR A 284 -9.52 -9.53 0.36
N PRO A 285 -10.44 -8.54 0.33
CA PRO A 285 -11.82 -8.76 -0.14
C PRO A 285 -11.93 -9.05 -1.65
N LEU A 286 -10.99 -8.55 -2.45
CA LEU A 286 -10.91 -8.77 -3.90
C LEU A 286 -9.63 -9.53 -4.24
N HIS A 287 -9.47 -9.99 -5.49
CA HIS A 287 -8.16 -10.52 -5.90
C HIS A 287 -7.15 -9.38 -5.91
N PRO A 288 -5.99 -9.48 -5.23
CA PRO A 288 -5.01 -8.39 -5.21
C PRO A 288 -4.44 -8.00 -6.58
N LEU A 289 -4.59 -8.86 -7.60
CA LEU A 289 -4.24 -8.55 -9.00
C LEU A 289 -5.27 -7.66 -9.69
N GLU A 290 -6.52 -7.64 -9.23
CA GLU A 290 -7.57 -6.75 -9.74
C GLU A 290 -7.37 -5.30 -9.30
N VAL A 291 -6.65 -5.10 -8.20
CA VAL A 291 -6.55 -3.83 -7.50
C VAL A 291 -5.10 -3.33 -7.52
N THR A 292 -4.63 -2.93 -8.70
CA THR A 292 -3.19 -2.69 -9.00
C THR A 292 -2.57 -1.54 -8.22
N GLN A 293 -3.38 -0.64 -7.67
CA GLN A 293 -2.92 0.48 -6.84
C GLN A 293 -2.46 0.05 -5.44
N TYR A 294 -2.76 -1.18 -5.02
CA TYR A 294 -2.43 -1.70 -3.70
C TYR A 294 -1.23 -2.67 -3.70
N SER A 295 -0.73 -2.92 -2.51
CA SER A 295 0.29 -3.90 -2.14
C SER A 295 1.56 -3.81 -2.99
N ALA A 296 1.86 -4.80 -3.83
CA ALA A 296 3.20 -4.94 -4.42
C ALA A 296 3.66 -3.73 -5.24
N MET A 297 2.77 -3.10 -6.00
CA MET A 297 3.09 -1.87 -6.74
C MET A 297 3.52 -0.73 -5.80
N ARG A 298 2.91 -0.64 -4.61
CA ARG A 298 3.12 0.47 -3.66
C ARG A 298 4.16 0.18 -2.59
N ARG A 299 4.27 -1.07 -2.12
CA ARG A 299 5.02 -1.46 -0.91
C ARG A 299 6.34 -2.18 -1.22
N LEU A 300 6.50 -2.77 -2.39
CA LEU A 300 7.76 -3.42 -2.79
C LEU A 300 8.99 -2.51 -2.67
N PRO A 301 8.93 -1.21 -3.03
CA PRO A 301 10.10 -0.33 -2.90
C PRO A 301 10.65 -0.24 -1.46
N ALA A 302 9.77 -0.27 -0.45
CA ALA A 302 10.16 -0.30 0.96
C ALA A 302 10.92 -1.58 1.33
N LEU A 303 10.46 -2.75 0.83
CA LEU A 303 11.14 -4.03 1.05
C LEU A 303 12.48 -4.12 0.30
N LEU A 304 12.57 -3.54 -0.91
CA LEU A 304 13.82 -3.42 -1.65
C LEU A 304 14.85 -2.59 -0.88
N LEU A 305 14.43 -1.50 -0.23
CA LEU A 305 15.32 -0.71 0.64
C LEU A 305 15.83 -1.52 1.83
N LEU A 306 14.97 -2.31 2.49
CA LEU A 306 15.41 -3.23 3.54
C LEU A 306 16.43 -4.24 3.02
N PHE A 307 16.22 -4.80 1.83
CA PHE A 307 17.17 -5.70 1.19
C PHE A 307 18.51 -5.02 0.87
N ILE A 308 18.49 -3.81 0.32
CA ILE A 308 19.71 -3.04 0.01
C ILE A 308 20.48 -2.70 1.29
N LEU A 309 19.80 -2.29 2.36
CA LEU A 309 20.41 -2.01 3.66
C LEU A 309 21.05 -3.28 4.24
N TYR A 310 20.31 -4.40 4.20
CA TYR A 310 20.81 -5.70 4.65
C TYR A 310 22.11 -6.13 3.91
N ARG A 311 22.23 -5.83 2.62
CA ARG A 311 23.38 -6.25 1.76
C ARG A 311 24.67 -5.45 1.94
N ASN A 312 24.90 -4.79 3.08
CA ASN A 312 26.18 -4.20 3.52
C ASN A 312 26.35 -2.69 3.28
N ARG A 313 25.31 -1.89 3.53
CA ARG A 313 25.48 -0.43 3.69
C ARG A 313 24.94 -0.02 5.06
N PRO A 314 25.67 0.78 5.86
CA PRO A 314 25.02 1.47 6.95
C PRO A 314 24.05 2.51 6.37
N ILE A 315 23.02 2.86 7.14
CA ILE A 315 21.94 3.74 6.65
C ILE A 315 22.44 5.14 6.26
N GLU A 316 23.52 5.63 6.88
CA GLU A 316 24.18 6.90 6.57
C GLU A 316 25.06 6.85 5.31
N SER A 317 25.19 5.69 4.66
CA SER A 317 26.02 5.56 3.45
C SER A 317 25.39 6.30 2.28
N TRP A 318 26.17 7.13 1.58
CA TRP A 318 25.72 7.82 0.38
C TRP A 318 25.15 6.87 -0.69
N LYS A 319 25.71 5.66 -0.81
CA LYS A 319 25.22 4.62 -1.75
C LYS A 319 23.82 4.12 -1.38
N PHE A 320 23.54 4.04 -0.07
CA PHE A 320 22.19 3.71 0.39
C PHE A 320 21.26 4.90 0.19
N LEU A 321 21.67 6.10 0.62
CA LEU A 321 20.84 7.31 0.63
C LEU A 321 20.42 7.82 -0.76
N ILE A 322 21.15 7.44 -1.83
CA ILE A 322 20.73 7.73 -3.22
C ILE A 322 19.63 6.79 -3.71
N ALA A 323 19.60 5.53 -3.29
CA ALA A 323 18.63 4.54 -3.78
C ALA A 323 17.15 4.94 -3.54
N PRO A 324 16.76 5.49 -2.37
CA PRO A 324 15.41 5.99 -2.12
C PRO A 324 14.93 7.00 -3.16
N ALA A 325 15.81 7.82 -3.74
CA ALA A 325 15.40 8.85 -4.70
C ALA A 325 14.74 8.25 -5.94
N PHE A 326 15.20 7.09 -6.41
CA PHE A 326 14.57 6.38 -7.52
C PHE A 326 13.26 5.72 -7.13
N PHE A 327 13.18 5.17 -5.91
CA PHE A 327 11.99 4.52 -5.40
C PHE A 327 10.87 5.49 -5.03
N ALA A 328 11.21 6.71 -4.62
CA ALA A 328 10.24 7.69 -4.14
C ALA A 328 9.25 8.17 -5.21
N PHE A 329 9.63 8.04 -6.46
CA PHE A 329 8.81 8.42 -7.59
C PHE A 329 8.13 7.23 -8.25
N TRP A 330 8.40 6.00 -7.82
CA TRP A 330 7.67 4.83 -8.31
C TRP A 330 6.17 5.01 -8.06
N ILE A 331 5.84 5.33 -6.81
CA ILE A 331 4.52 5.76 -6.32
C ILE A 331 4.77 6.86 -5.27
N ILE A 332 4.20 8.06 -5.46
CA ILE A 332 4.58 9.27 -4.71
C ILE A 332 4.33 9.14 -3.21
N ASP A 333 3.15 8.66 -2.81
CA ASP A 333 2.79 8.60 -1.40
C ASP A 333 3.69 7.65 -0.59
N SER A 334 3.97 6.46 -1.13
CA SER A 334 4.93 5.50 -0.60
C SER A 334 6.34 6.06 -0.59
N GLY A 335 6.68 6.89 -1.57
CA GLY A 335 7.93 7.63 -1.62
C GLY A 335 8.08 8.65 -0.49
N ILE A 336 7.04 9.44 -0.22
CA ILE A 336 7.00 10.37 0.91
C ILE A 336 7.16 9.59 2.22
N SER A 337 6.37 8.52 2.43
CA SER A 337 6.48 7.64 3.60
C SER A 337 7.89 7.07 3.76
N THR A 338 8.54 6.68 2.66
CA THR A 338 9.91 6.16 2.64
C THR A 338 10.94 7.20 3.09
N TYR A 339 10.85 8.41 2.57
CA TYR A 339 11.76 9.50 2.95
C TYR A 339 11.61 9.88 4.42
N LEU A 340 10.37 9.99 4.89
CA LEU A 340 10.07 10.23 6.29
C LEU A 340 10.60 9.11 7.19
N ALA A 341 10.44 7.84 6.78
CA ALA A 341 10.96 6.70 7.54
C ALA A 341 12.50 6.70 7.65
N ILE A 342 13.21 7.05 6.58
CA ILE A 342 14.68 7.16 6.61
C ILE A 342 15.11 8.34 7.47
N GLY A 343 14.46 9.50 7.31
CA GLY A 343 14.70 10.69 8.13
C GLY A 343 14.48 10.41 9.62
N ALA A 344 13.37 9.76 9.98
CA ALA A 344 13.07 9.34 11.34
C ALA A 344 14.09 8.34 11.88
N THR A 345 14.53 7.39 11.06
CA THR A 345 15.58 6.43 11.45
C THR A 345 16.89 7.15 11.76
N LEU A 346 17.33 8.06 10.89
CA LEU A 346 18.51 8.89 11.11
C LEU A 346 18.37 9.76 12.37
N PHE A 347 17.19 10.36 12.58
CA PHE A 347 16.90 11.19 13.74
C PHE A 347 16.96 10.37 15.04
N THR A 348 16.31 9.20 15.09
CA THR A 348 16.37 8.29 16.25
C THR A 348 17.80 7.86 16.55
N LEU A 349 18.60 7.53 15.53
CA LEU A 349 20.03 7.21 15.70
C LEU A 349 20.84 8.40 16.23
N PHE A 350 20.53 9.62 15.79
CA PHE A 350 21.18 10.83 16.26
C PHE A 350 20.87 11.12 17.73
N ILE A 351 19.59 11.14 18.13
CA ILE A 351 19.21 11.39 19.53
C ILE A 351 19.68 10.27 20.46
N ALA A 352 19.80 9.04 19.96
CA ALA A 352 20.41 7.92 20.69
C ALA A 352 21.96 7.93 20.70
N GLN A 353 22.57 9.00 20.17
CA GLN A 353 24.02 9.20 20.06
C GLN A 353 24.75 8.06 19.33
N LYS A 354 24.08 7.41 18.37
CA LYS A 354 24.68 6.38 17.52
C LYS A 354 25.34 6.95 16.28
N ILE A 355 24.91 8.15 15.86
CA ILE A 355 25.56 8.97 14.84
C ILE A 355 25.74 10.39 15.38
N ASN A 356 26.78 11.09 14.93
CA ASN A 356 27.03 12.48 15.34
C ASN A 356 26.23 13.48 14.48
N LEU A 357 26.12 14.73 14.95
CA LEU A 357 25.38 15.80 14.26
C LEU A 357 25.87 16.02 12.82
N LYS A 358 27.19 15.99 12.59
CA LYS A 358 27.78 16.15 11.26
C LYS A 358 27.33 15.07 10.30
N THR A 359 27.31 13.81 10.74
CA THR A 359 26.86 12.67 9.92
C THR A 359 25.36 12.73 9.67
N PHE A 360 24.58 13.12 10.68
CA PHE A 360 23.14 13.31 10.55
C PHE A 360 22.81 14.37 9.49
N ILE A 361 23.36 15.58 9.61
CA ILE A 361 23.15 16.67 8.65
C ILE A 361 23.63 16.27 7.26
N LYS A 362 24.83 15.69 7.13
CA LYS A 362 25.36 15.21 5.85
C LYS A 362 24.43 14.18 5.20
N SER A 363 23.89 13.25 5.99
CA SER A 363 22.99 12.21 5.49
C SER A 363 21.68 12.80 4.97
N LEU A 364 21.09 13.76 5.70
CA LEU A 364 19.90 14.47 5.24
C LEU A 364 20.18 15.26 3.95
N LEU A 365 21.30 15.98 3.88
CA LEU A 365 21.69 16.70 2.67
C LEU A 365 21.84 15.77 1.47
N ILE A 366 22.48 14.60 1.63
CA ILE A 366 22.59 13.61 0.55
C ILE A 366 21.21 13.09 0.13
N LEU A 367 20.37 12.73 1.10
CA LEU A 367 19.03 12.18 0.84
C LEU A 367 18.17 13.16 0.03
N PHE A 368 18.10 14.42 0.45
CA PHE A 368 17.30 15.45 -0.22
C PHE A 368 17.92 15.96 -1.52
N SER A 369 19.25 16.07 -1.60
CA SER A 369 19.92 16.42 -2.87
C SER A 369 19.79 15.33 -3.92
N ALA A 370 19.80 14.06 -3.53
CA ALA A 370 19.52 12.95 -4.45
C ALA A 370 18.10 13.02 -5.01
N LEU A 371 17.11 13.32 -4.15
CA LEU A 371 15.72 13.53 -4.58
C LEU A 371 15.62 14.68 -5.60
N ALA A 372 16.22 15.83 -5.26
CA ALA A 372 16.25 16.99 -6.13
C ALA A 372 16.98 16.71 -7.46
N ALA A 373 18.06 15.94 -7.45
CA ALA A 373 18.78 15.55 -8.66
C ALA A 373 17.92 14.66 -9.57
N VAL A 374 17.21 13.67 -9.01
CA VAL A 374 16.29 12.83 -9.80
C VAL A 374 15.14 13.68 -10.37
N PHE A 375 14.58 14.61 -9.60
CA PHE A 375 13.59 15.59 -10.09
C PHE A 375 14.11 16.42 -11.28
N LEU A 376 15.33 16.96 -11.16
CA LEU A 376 15.94 17.77 -12.22
C LEU A 376 16.22 16.94 -13.47
N LEU A 377 16.76 15.73 -13.32
CA LEU A 377 17.01 14.82 -14.44
C LEU A 377 15.73 14.44 -15.16
N LEU A 378 14.64 14.23 -14.42
CA LEU A 378 13.32 13.96 -14.97
C LEU A 378 12.79 15.13 -15.79
N SER A 379 12.81 16.33 -15.23
CA SER A 379 12.36 17.53 -15.95
C SER A 379 13.21 17.82 -17.18
N LEU A 380 14.52 17.61 -17.08
CA LEU A 380 15.42 17.76 -18.22
C LEU A 380 15.10 16.72 -19.29
N GLY A 381 14.93 15.45 -18.91
CA GLY A 381 14.55 14.37 -19.82
C GLY A 381 13.23 14.63 -20.52
N LEU A 382 12.21 15.10 -19.79
CA LEU A 382 10.91 15.48 -20.37
C LEU A 382 11.07 16.62 -21.38
N LYS A 383 11.81 17.67 -21.03
CA LYS A 383 12.07 18.81 -21.92
C LYS A 383 12.83 18.40 -23.19
N LEU A 384 13.85 17.54 -23.06
CA LEU A 384 14.61 17.00 -24.20
C LEU A 384 13.75 16.16 -25.15
N LEU A 385 12.69 15.52 -24.63
CA LEU A 385 11.73 14.75 -25.41
C LEU A 385 10.56 15.59 -25.94
N GLY A 386 10.60 16.93 -25.79
CA GLY A 386 9.56 17.84 -26.27
C GLY A 386 8.31 17.93 -25.38
N TYR A 387 8.35 17.36 -24.17
CA TYR A 387 7.28 17.49 -23.19
C TYR A 387 7.41 18.81 -22.40
N GLN A 388 6.28 19.29 -21.87
CA GLN A 388 6.29 20.39 -20.90
C GLN A 388 7.04 19.97 -19.62
N THR A 389 7.62 20.94 -18.92
CA THR A 389 8.22 20.70 -17.60
C THR A 389 7.14 20.50 -16.55
N ILE A 390 7.47 19.77 -15.48
CA ILE A 390 6.57 19.51 -14.35
C ILE A 390 6.24 20.83 -13.62
N ASN A 391 4.95 21.12 -13.39
CA ASN A 391 4.52 22.29 -12.61
C ASN A 391 4.48 21.99 -11.11
N TYR A 392 5.59 22.25 -10.42
CA TYR A 392 5.75 21.93 -9.00
C TYR A 392 4.85 22.75 -8.05
N GLY A 393 4.56 24.00 -8.41
CA GLY A 393 3.70 24.87 -7.59
C GLY A 393 2.28 24.32 -7.52
N GLN A 394 1.77 23.84 -8.65
CA GLN A 394 0.45 23.21 -8.73
C GLN A 394 0.39 21.86 -8.00
N LEU A 395 1.44 21.03 -8.11
CA LEU A 395 1.54 19.77 -7.36
C LEU A 395 1.48 20.00 -5.84
N SER A 396 2.28 20.94 -5.33
CA SER A 396 2.30 21.29 -3.90
C SER A 396 0.95 21.83 -3.42
N THR A 397 0.32 22.69 -4.23
CA THR A 397 -1.00 23.26 -3.94
C THR A 397 -2.07 22.16 -3.88
N SER A 398 -2.05 21.21 -4.82
CA SER A 398 -2.97 20.07 -4.85
C SER A 398 -2.81 19.20 -3.60
N ILE A 399 -1.57 18.78 -3.26
CA ILE A 399 -1.30 17.98 -2.04
C ILE A 399 -1.81 18.70 -0.77
N ARG A 400 -1.60 20.02 -0.69
CA ARG A 400 -2.09 20.82 0.43
C ARG A 400 -3.62 20.87 0.49
N GLN A 401 -4.29 20.99 -0.65
CA GLN A 401 -5.76 21.01 -0.72
C GLN A 401 -6.35 19.69 -0.22
N TYR A 402 -5.93 18.55 -0.78
CA TYR A 402 -6.43 17.23 -0.37
C TYR A 402 -6.18 16.93 1.12
N SER A 403 -5.02 17.30 1.65
CA SER A 403 -4.73 17.08 3.08
C SER A 403 -5.56 17.97 4.01
N SER A 404 -5.93 19.18 3.58
CA SER A 404 -6.71 20.11 4.41
C SER A 404 -8.22 19.89 4.39
N LEU A 405 -8.75 19.31 3.30
CA LEU A 405 -10.19 19.17 3.08
C LEU A 405 -10.77 17.87 3.66
N GLY A 406 -9.94 16.88 3.98
CA GLY A 406 -10.38 15.62 4.58
C GLY A 406 -11.29 14.78 3.68
N LEU A 407 -11.00 14.79 2.38
CA LEU A 407 -11.74 14.02 1.39
C LEU A 407 -11.55 12.52 1.62
N THR A 408 -12.65 11.79 1.76
CA THR A 408 -12.72 10.32 1.90
C THR A 408 -12.01 9.74 3.13
N LEU A 409 -11.75 10.56 4.15
CA LEU A 409 -11.16 10.10 5.40
C LEU A 409 -12.16 9.23 6.18
N ILE A 410 -11.64 8.24 6.90
CA ILE A 410 -12.42 7.34 7.75
C ILE A 410 -11.73 7.29 9.11
N PRO A 411 -12.40 7.71 10.19
CA PRO A 411 -11.78 7.86 11.50
C PRO A 411 -11.34 6.52 12.07
N LEU A 412 -10.29 6.54 12.88
CA LEU A 412 -9.74 5.36 13.51
C LEU A 412 -10.64 4.83 14.62
N ALA A 413 -10.98 3.54 14.57
CA ALA A 413 -11.78 2.90 15.59
C ALA A 413 -10.98 2.69 16.89
N TYR A 414 -11.64 2.87 18.04
CA TYR A 414 -11.02 2.61 19.35
C TYR A 414 -10.60 1.15 19.54
N HIS A 415 -11.43 0.23 19.04
CA HIS A 415 -11.17 -1.21 19.08
C HIS A 415 -10.74 -1.68 17.68
N ASP A 416 -9.44 -1.84 17.47
CA ASP A 416 -8.88 -2.16 16.16
C ASP A 416 -7.66 -3.08 16.29
N ILE A 417 -7.42 -3.96 15.31
CA ILE A 417 -6.21 -4.79 15.28
C ILE A 417 -4.97 -3.95 14.94
N PHE A 418 -5.15 -2.72 14.44
CA PHE A 418 -4.10 -1.74 14.17
C PHE A 418 -3.17 -1.51 15.36
N TRP A 419 -3.65 -1.62 16.61
CA TRP A 419 -2.79 -1.47 17.80
C TRP A 419 -1.66 -2.49 17.89
N PHE A 420 -1.80 -3.64 17.23
CA PHE A 420 -0.70 -4.58 17.06
C PHE A 420 0.48 -3.96 16.29
N PHE A 421 0.22 -3.05 15.34
CA PHE A 421 1.29 -2.37 14.61
C PHE A 421 2.14 -1.51 15.53
N LEU A 422 1.50 -0.76 16.43
CA LEU A 422 2.20 0.06 17.42
C LEU A 422 2.95 -0.79 18.44
N LEU A 423 2.39 -1.94 18.85
CA LEU A 423 3.07 -2.89 19.70
C LEU A 423 4.41 -3.33 19.06
N VAL A 424 4.38 -3.74 17.79
CA VAL A 424 5.58 -4.15 17.04
C VAL A 424 6.55 -2.99 16.86
N TYR A 425 6.04 -1.77 16.59
CA TYR A 425 6.86 -0.56 16.47
C TYR A 425 7.63 -0.27 17.77
N PHE A 426 6.93 -0.16 18.91
CA PHE A 426 7.57 0.09 20.20
C PHE A 426 8.50 -1.06 20.61
N ALA A 427 8.11 -2.31 20.37
CA ALA A 427 8.98 -3.47 20.60
C ALA A 427 10.30 -3.34 19.83
N SER A 428 10.23 -2.88 18.58
CA SER A 428 11.39 -2.70 17.72
C SER A 428 12.32 -1.61 18.25
N VAL A 429 11.78 -0.42 18.56
CA VAL A 429 12.54 0.70 19.13
C VAL A 429 13.19 0.31 20.45
N ILE A 430 12.44 -0.31 21.37
CA ILE A 430 12.94 -0.72 22.68
C ILE A 430 14.04 -1.78 22.53
N LEU A 431 13.92 -2.73 21.61
CA LEU A 431 14.94 -3.75 21.39
C LEU A 431 16.27 -3.13 20.91
N ILE A 432 16.20 -2.13 20.05
CA ILE A 432 17.37 -1.39 19.55
C ILE A 432 18.03 -0.59 20.68
N LEU A 433 17.24 0.08 21.52
CA LEU A 433 17.76 0.86 22.63
C LEU A 433 18.38 -0.02 23.74
N THR A 434 17.89 -1.24 23.91
CA THR A 434 18.28 -2.11 25.05
C THR A 434 19.31 -3.18 24.74
N LYS A 435 19.23 -3.85 23.59
CA LYS A 435 19.96 -5.12 23.36
C LYS A 435 20.86 -5.14 22.13
N ILE A 436 20.56 -4.32 21.12
CA ILE A 436 21.24 -4.41 19.84
C ILE A 436 22.28 -3.29 19.73
N LYS A 437 23.57 -3.67 19.62
CA LYS A 437 24.61 -2.72 19.18
C LYS A 437 24.19 -2.17 17.82
N SER A 438 24.37 -0.87 17.61
CA SER A 438 23.96 -0.11 16.42
C SER A 438 24.74 -0.45 15.14
N GLY A 439 24.82 -1.74 14.81
CA GLY A 439 25.24 -2.24 13.51
C GLY A 439 24.07 -2.35 12.54
N THR A 440 24.36 -2.76 11.31
CA THR A 440 23.41 -2.84 10.18
C THR A 440 22.11 -3.58 10.51
N VAL A 441 22.18 -4.62 11.34
CA VAL A 441 21.01 -5.41 11.75
C VAL A 441 20.03 -4.60 12.63
N GLY A 442 20.54 -3.79 13.55
CA GLY A 442 19.72 -2.90 14.36
C GLY A 442 19.13 -1.76 13.54
N GLN A 443 19.92 -1.21 12.62
CA GLN A 443 19.45 -0.20 11.65
C GLN A 443 18.35 -0.77 10.74
N LEU A 444 18.47 -2.03 10.32
CA LEU A 444 17.46 -2.74 9.51
C LEU A 444 16.13 -2.86 10.23
N LEU A 445 16.15 -3.29 11.50
CA LEU A 445 14.92 -3.36 12.31
C LEU A 445 14.30 -1.98 12.48
N LEU A 446 15.11 -0.94 12.77
CA LEU A 446 14.62 0.41 12.96
C LEU A 446 13.97 0.97 11.70
N LEU A 447 14.64 0.79 10.56
CA LEU A 447 14.12 1.21 9.27
C LEU A 447 12.84 0.45 8.93
N SER A 448 12.77 -0.87 9.19
CA SER A 448 11.55 -1.64 8.94
C SER A 448 10.36 -1.14 9.78
N ALA A 449 10.59 -0.83 11.05
CA ALA A 449 9.58 -0.29 11.94
C ALA A 449 9.11 1.10 11.49
N ASN A 450 10.04 2.00 11.13
CA ASN A 450 9.69 3.32 10.61
C ASN A 450 8.99 3.24 9.24
N LEU A 451 9.39 2.32 8.36
CA LEU A 451 8.70 2.10 7.09
C LEU A 451 7.26 1.64 7.32
N ALA A 452 7.04 0.66 8.21
CA ALA A 452 5.70 0.22 8.57
C ALA A 452 4.87 1.37 9.19
N PHE A 453 5.46 2.14 10.11
CA PHE A 453 4.82 3.28 10.79
C PHE A 453 4.36 4.39 9.82
N PHE A 454 5.21 4.82 8.89
CA PHE A 454 4.88 5.87 7.93
C PHE A 454 4.02 5.39 6.76
N ASN A 455 4.09 4.10 6.39
CA ASN A 455 3.17 3.54 5.40
C ASN A 455 1.76 3.35 5.98
N ALA A 456 1.66 3.15 7.30
CA ALA A 456 0.38 3.11 8.00
C ALA A 456 -0.37 4.44 8.06
N PHE A 457 0.27 5.56 7.70
CA PHE A 457 -0.37 6.88 7.60
C PHE A 457 -1.64 6.85 6.71
N TYR A 458 -1.60 6.06 5.64
CA TYR A 458 -2.76 5.86 4.77
C TYR A 458 -3.95 5.20 5.51
N TYR A 459 -3.67 4.25 6.41
CA TYR A 459 -4.70 3.64 7.25
C TYR A 459 -5.20 4.62 8.30
N VAL A 460 -4.32 5.37 8.96
CA VAL A 460 -4.71 6.38 9.96
C VAL A 460 -5.66 7.41 9.36
N GLY A 461 -5.42 7.88 8.13
CA GLY A 461 -6.34 8.79 7.44
C GLY A 461 -7.60 8.10 6.89
N ARG A 462 -7.50 6.84 6.45
CA ARG A 462 -8.63 6.07 5.89
C ARG A 462 -8.67 4.67 6.50
N SER A 463 -9.26 4.58 7.69
CA SER A 463 -9.29 3.40 8.55
C SER A 463 -10.24 2.28 8.07
N HIS A 464 -10.30 2.04 6.76
CA HIS A 464 -11.06 0.94 6.19
C HIS A 464 -10.30 -0.39 6.39
N PRO A 465 -10.95 -1.48 6.86
CA PRO A 465 -10.27 -2.75 7.13
C PRO A 465 -9.43 -3.32 5.97
N ALA A 466 -9.86 -3.13 4.72
CA ALA A 466 -9.08 -3.54 3.55
C ALA A 466 -7.72 -2.83 3.43
N ASN A 467 -7.64 -1.56 3.85
CA ASN A 467 -6.39 -0.80 3.87
C ASN A 467 -5.41 -1.36 4.91
N LEU A 468 -5.92 -1.93 6.00
CA LEU A 468 -5.09 -2.59 7.01
C LEU A 468 -4.46 -3.87 6.47
N LEU A 469 -5.22 -4.65 5.69
CA LEU A 469 -4.72 -5.84 5.00
C LEU A 469 -3.69 -5.47 3.92
N ASP A 470 -3.88 -4.35 3.20
CA ASP A 470 -2.90 -3.81 2.25
C ASP A 470 -1.54 -3.51 2.93
N ILE A 471 -1.55 -2.73 4.02
CA ILE A 471 -0.31 -2.36 4.71
C ILE A 471 0.30 -3.50 5.53
N SER A 472 -0.43 -4.60 5.73
CA SER A 472 -0.03 -5.71 6.60
C SER A 472 1.30 -6.35 6.20
N VAL A 473 1.68 -6.28 4.93
CA VAL A 473 2.92 -6.89 4.42
C VAL A 473 4.17 -6.31 5.11
N LEU A 474 4.18 -4.99 5.39
CA LEU A 474 5.30 -4.33 6.05
C LEU A 474 5.34 -4.64 7.55
N ILE A 475 4.18 -4.76 8.21
CA ILE A 475 4.16 -5.12 9.63
C ILE A 475 4.57 -6.56 9.85
N ILE A 476 4.15 -7.48 8.97
CA ILE A 476 4.54 -8.88 9.01
C ILE A 476 6.05 -8.98 8.81
N ALA A 477 6.60 -8.28 7.81
CA ALA A 477 8.04 -8.21 7.61
C ALA A 477 8.77 -7.72 8.87
N THR A 478 8.31 -6.60 9.45
CA THR A 478 8.91 -5.99 10.66
C THR A 478 8.82 -6.93 11.86
N PHE A 479 7.66 -7.53 12.10
CA PHE A 479 7.42 -8.45 13.20
C PHE A 479 8.30 -9.70 13.09
N PHE A 480 8.41 -10.31 11.91
CA PHE A 480 9.28 -11.48 11.74
C PHE A 480 10.77 -11.13 11.73
N ILE A 481 11.16 -9.92 11.29
CA ILE A 481 12.54 -9.39 11.50
C ILE A 481 12.82 -9.23 13.00
N LEU A 482 11.89 -8.62 13.75
CA LEU A 482 11.99 -8.47 15.20
C LEU A 482 12.12 -9.85 15.89
N LEU A 483 11.25 -10.79 15.55
CA LEU A 483 11.29 -12.16 16.06
C LEU A 483 12.59 -12.86 15.70
N ALA A 484 13.10 -12.72 14.47
CA ALA A 484 14.37 -13.31 14.06
C ALA A 484 15.53 -12.87 14.95
N LEU A 485 15.50 -11.62 15.43
CA LEU A 485 16.52 -11.06 16.30
C LEU A 485 16.36 -11.49 17.76
N ILE A 486 15.11 -11.71 18.19
CA ILE A 486 14.79 -12.25 19.52
C ILE A 486 15.00 -13.78 19.57
N TRP A 487 14.91 -14.45 18.42
CA TRP A 487 14.91 -15.92 18.27
C TRP A 487 16.07 -16.61 18.99
N LYS A 488 17.27 -16.02 18.91
CA LYS A 488 18.49 -16.53 19.54
C LYS A 488 18.45 -16.55 21.08
N TYR A 489 17.53 -15.80 21.70
CA TYR A 489 17.34 -15.75 23.15
C TYR A 489 16.33 -16.78 23.66
N LEU A 490 15.68 -17.56 22.79
CA LEU A 490 14.79 -18.64 23.21
C LEU A 490 15.64 -19.84 23.70
N PRO A 491 15.46 -20.27 24.98
CA PRO A 491 16.40 -21.16 25.67
C PRO A 491 16.28 -22.64 25.29
N SER A 492 15.15 -23.11 24.75
CA SER A 492 14.93 -24.52 24.42
C SER A 492 14.30 -24.75 23.05
N GLU A 493 14.63 -25.89 22.43
CA GLU A 493 14.01 -26.34 21.18
C GLU A 493 12.49 -26.56 21.32
N SER A 494 12.03 -27.05 22.48
CA SER A 494 10.60 -27.21 22.76
C SER A 494 9.88 -25.86 22.78
N ALA A 495 10.47 -24.83 23.41
CA ALA A 495 9.90 -23.48 23.40
C ALA A 495 9.83 -22.92 21.98
N ARG A 496 10.86 -23.16 21.15
CA ARG A 496 10.86 -22.76 19.74
C ARG A 496 9.73 -23.42 18.95
N LYS A 497 9.51 -24.72 19.13
CA LYS A 497 8.39 -25.45 18.48
C LYS A 497 7.03 -24.90 18.90
N ILE A 498 6.84 -24.61 20.19
CA ILE A 498 5.61 -23.99 20.70
C ILE A 498 5.41 -22.62 20.07
N VAL A 499 6.45 -21.79 20.01
CA VAL A 499 6.38 -20.47 19.35
C VAL A 499 6.05 -20.62 17.87
N PHE A 500 6.65 -21.58 17.14
CA PHE A 500 6.28 -21.83 15.74
C PHE A 500 4.81 -22.20 15.59
N LEU A 501 4.29 -23.09 16.43
CA LEU A 501 2.89 -23.47 16.41
C LEU A 501 1.98 -22.26 16.68
N ILE A 502 2.29 -21.46 17.70
CA ILE A 502 1.52 -20.25 18.03
C ILE A 502 1.55 -19.26 16.87
N LEU A 503 2.71 -19.01 16.26
CA LEU A 503 2.83 -18.09 15.12
C LEU A 503 2.07 -18.59 13.89
N PHE A 504 2.15 -19.89 13.60
CA PHE A 504 1.39 -20.48 12.50
C PHE A 504 -0.13 -20.39 12.76
N LEU A 505 -0.57 -20.67 13.99
CA LEU A 505 -1.97 -20.53 14.37
C LEU A 505 -2.46 -19.08 14.25
N LEU A 506 -1.69 -18.11 14.74
CA LEU A 506 -2.10 -16.70 14.78
C LEU A 506 -2.05 -16.00 13.42
N PHE A 507 -1.05 -16.30 12.57
CA PHE A 507 -0.82 -15.56 11.33
C PHE A 507 -1.18 -16.33 10.06
N VAL A 508 -1.47 -17.63 10.15
CA VAL A 508 -1.89 -18.44 9.00
C VAL A 508 -3.27 -19.02 9.24
N VAL A 509 -3.45 -19.85 10.28
CA VAL A 509 -4.73 -20.55 10.50
C VAL A 509 -5.86 -19.58 10.85
N PHE A 510 -5.65 -18.69 11.83
CA PHE A 510 -6.67 -17.76 12.29
C PHE A 510 -7.15 -16.81 11.18
N PRO A 511 -6.29 -16.11 10.41
CA PRO A 511 -6.73 -15.26 9.30
C PRO A 511 -7.53 -16.01 8.23
N VAL A 512 -7.12 -17.22 7.83
CA VAL A 512 -7.86 -18.03 6.85
C VAL A 512 -9.25 -18.39 7.38
N ILE A 513 -9.36 -18.78 8.65
CA ILE A 513 -10.65 -19.08 9.27
C ILE A 513 -11.55 -17.84 9.31
N GLN A 514 -10.99 -16.69 9.69
CA GLN A 514 -11.73 -15.43 9.74
C GLN A 514 -12.18 -14.95 8.36
N ARG A 515 -11.49 -15.34 7.29
CA ARG A 515 -11.84 -14.96 5.90
C ARG A 515 -12.31 -16.15 5.06
N ARG A 516 -12.82 -17.21 5.72
CA ARG A 516 -13.15 -18.49 5.05
C ARG A 516 -14.09 -18.37 3.87
N TYR A 517 -15.05 -17.45 3.90
CA TYR A 517 -16.03 -17.26 2.83
C TYR A 517 -15.36 -16.74 1.56
N THR A 518 -14.81 -15.53 1.60
CA THR A 518 -14.07 -14.93 0.48
C THR A 518 -12.93 -15.83 0.02
N PHE A 519 -12.13 -16.38 0.95
CA PHE A 519 -11.03 -17.30 0.62
C PHE A 519 -11.49 -18.50 -0.22
N THR A 520 -12.61 -19.13 0.17
CA THR A 520 -13.14 -20.30 -0.53
C THR A 520 -13.67 -19.93 -1.91
N GLU A 521 -14.42 -18.83 -2.03
CA GLU A 521 -14.95 -18.41 -3.33
C GLU A 521 -13.83 -18.06 -4.32
N LEU A 522 -12.81 -17.30 -3.89
CA LEU A 522 -11.63 -17.01 -4.70
C LEU A 522 -10.90 -18.30 -5.13
N THR A 523 -10.78 -19.28 -4.22
CA THR A 523 -10.12 -20.57 -4.52
C THR A 523 -10.93 -21.39 -5.53
N LEU A 524 -12.25 -21.45 -5.37
CA LEU A 524 -13.13 -22.17 -6.30
C LEU A 524 -13.14 -21.49 -7.68
N GLU A 525 -13.17 -20.16 -7.72
CA GLU A 525 -13.05 -19.39 -8.95
C GLU A 525 -11.74 -19.70 -9.69
N LYS A 526 -10.61 -19.71 -8.96
CA LYS A 526 -9.31 -20.14 -9.49
C LYS A 526 -9.35 -21.55 -10.07
N ILE A 527 -9.91 -22.52 -9.36
CA ILE A 527 -10.03 -23.92 -9.84
C ILE A 527 -10.89 -23.98 -11.11
N ASN A 528 -12.04 -23.30 -11.11
CA ASN A 528 -12.95 -23.28 -12.26
C ASN A 528 -12.32 -22.63 -13.49
N ASN A 529 -11.57 -21.53 -13.31
CA ASN A 529 -10.87 -20.86 -14.42
C ASN A 529 -9.73 -21.72 -14.97
N LEU A 530 -9.00 -22.46 -14.12
CA LEU A 530 -8.02 -23.45 -14.56
C LEU A 530 -8.67 -24.60 -15.35
N ALA A 531 -9.77 -25.16 -14.84
CA ALA A 531 -10.51 -26.23 -15.50
C ALA A 531 -11.08 -25.77 -16.86
N ALA A 532 -11.47 -24.50 -16.97
CA ALA A 532 -11.93 -23.88 -18.21
C ALA A 532 -10.79 -23.49 -19.18
N GLY A 533 -9.52 -23.78 -18.85
CA GLY A 533 -8.36 -23.46 -19.70
C GLY A 533 -8.02 -21.97 -19.79
N LYS A 534 -8.56 -21.13 -18.91
CA LYS A 534 -8.32 -19.67 -18.89
C LYS A 534 -6.98 -19.36 -18.22
N ILE A 535 -5.87 -19.85 -18.77
CA ILE A 535 -4.55 -19.72 -18.13
C ILE A 535 -3.92 -18.35 -18.40
N PHE A 536 -4.00 -17.87 -19.65
CA PHE A 536 -3.35 -16.64 -20.10
C PHE A 536 -4.26 -15.42 -19.92
N PRO A 537 -3.69 -14.20 -19.81
CA PRO A 537 -4.47 -12.97 -19.77
C PRO A 537 -5.46 -12.88 -20.95
N ARG A 538 -6.65 -12.35 -20.68
CA ARG A 538 -7.60 -12.05 -21.75
C ARG A 538 -7.03 -10.96 -22.67
N ASP A 539 -7.41 -11.01 -23.93
CA ASP A 539 -7.15 -9.92 -24.88
C ASP A 539 -8.07 -8.74 -24.56
N ILE A 540 -7.70 -8.00 -23.52
CA ILE A 540 -8.43 -6.85 -22.99
C ILE A 540 -8.61 -5.78 -24.07
N GLU A 541 -7.61 -5.57 -24.93
CA GLU A 541 -7.68 -4.58 -26.00
C GLU A 541 -8.79 -4.92 -27.00
N LYS A 542 -8.90 -6.19 -27.39
CA LYS A 542 -9.98 -6.66 -28.28
C LYS A 542 -11.35 -6.61 -27.61
N GLU A 543 -11.45 -6.98 -26.33
CA GLU A 543 -12.69 -6.91 -25.57
C GLU A 543 -13.23 -5.48 -25.49
N ILE A 544 -12.38 -4.53 -25.10
CA ILE A 544 -12.72 -3.10 -25.03
C ILE A 544 -13.07 -2.56 -26.42
N ALA A 545 -12.30 -2.91 -27.45
CA ALA A 545 -12.56 -2.47 -28.83
C ALA A 545 -13.91 -2.96 -29.36
N ASN A 546 -14.34 -4.16 -28.99
CA ASN A 546 -15.65 -4.69 -29.34
C ASN A 546 -16.77 -3.98 -28.57
N PHE A 547 -16.59 -3.80 -27.25
CA PHE A 547 -17.58 -3.16 -26.37
C PHE A 547 -17.91 -1.73 -26.81
N PHE A 548 -16.90 -0.95 -27.22
CA PHE A 548 -17.04 0.45 -27.65
C PHE A 548 -17.00 0.64 -29.18
N SER A 549 -17.32 -0.40 -29.95
CA SER A 549 -17.18 -0.36 -31.41
C SER A 549 -18.08 0.67 -32.11
N ALA A 550 -19.30 0.89 -31.59
CA ALA A 550 -20.23 1.89 -32.09
C ALA A 550 -19.78 3.31 -31.72
N GLU A 551 -19.37 3.52 -30.47
CA GLU A 551 -18.88 4.79 -29.94
C GLU A 551 -17.61 5.23 -30.67
N LYS A 552 -16.68 4.30 -30.92
CA LYS A 552 -15.47 4.56 -31.71
C LYS A 552 -15.81 5.09 -33.11
N LYS A 553 -16.77 4.48 -33.79
CA LYS A 553 -17.23 4.92 -35.13
C LYS A 553 -17.84 6.31 -35.04
N LEU A 554 -18.69 6.56 -34.04
CA LEU A 554 -19.33 7.84 -33.82
C LEU A 554 -18.31 8.96 -33.55
N ILE A 555 -17.34 8.73 -32.66
CA ILE A 555 -16.26 9.68 -32.35
C ILE A 555 -15.44 9.98 -33.61
N ASN A 556 -15.01 8.95 -34.36
CA ASN A 556 -14.18 9.15 -35.54
C ASN A 556 -14.93 9.84 -36.69
N LYS A 557 -16.26 9.68 -36.79
CA LYS A 557 -17.10 10.39 -37.77
C LYS A 557 -17.14 11.89 -37.51
N TYR A 558 -17.22 12.31 -36.25
CA TYR A 558 -17.43 13.72 -35.89
C TYR A 558 -16.16 14.49 -35.52
N PHE A 559 -15.08 13.79 -35.14
CA PHE A 559 -13.82 14.38 -34.72
C PHE A 559 -12.67 13.91 -35.62
N GLY A 560 -12.27 14.76 -36.57
CA GLY A 560 -11.09 14.52 -37.43
C GLY A 560 -9.75 14.78 -36.74
N GLY A 561 -9.74 15.64 -35.70
CA GLY A 561 -8.55 15.97 -34.92
C GLY A 561 -8.12 14.87 -33.94
N LYS A 562 -6.94 15.03 -33.33
CA LYS A 562 -6.45 14.16 -32.25
C LYS A 562 -7.11 14.47 -30.91
N ASP A 563 -7.49 15.72 -30.69
CA ASP A 563 -8.03 16.21 -29.43
C ASP A 563 -9.56 16.15 -29.42
N VAL A 564 -10.12 15.63 -28.33
CA VAL A 564 -11.58 15.55 -28.12
C VAL A 564 -11.89 15.61 -26.63
N MET A 565 -13.04 16.19 -26.30
CA MET A 565 -13.59 16.13 -24.95
C MET A 565 -14.62 15.02 -24.91
N ILE A 566 -14.36 14.00 -24.08
CA ILE A 566 -15.28 12.88 -23.84
C ILE A 566 -15.70 12.93 -22.38
N LEU A 567 -16.98 13.21 -22.12
CA LEU A 567 -17.57 13.22 -20.80
C LEU A 567 -18.34 11.92 -20.58
N SER A 568 -17.69 10.90 -20.03
CA SER A 568 -18.26 9.55 -19.87
C SER A 568 -17.71 8.83 -18.65
N ARG A 569 -18.49 7.89 -18.11
CA ARG A 569 -18.03 6.96 -17.06
C ARG A 569 -16.82 6.13 -17.50
N ASP A 570 -16.72 5.83 -18.79
CA ASP A 570 -15.69 4.97 -19.40
C ASP A 570 -14.69 5.75 -20.27
N ASP A 571 -14.46 7.02 -19.94
CA ASP A 571 -13.61 7.95 -20.68
C ASP A 571 -12.23 7.38 -21.06
N THR A 572 -11.49 6.82 -20.10
CA THR A 572 -10.18 6.19 -20.29
C THR A 572 -10.20 5.20 -21.46
N TYR A 573 -11.21 4.31 -21.48
CA TYR A 573 -11.32 3.27 -22.49
C TYR A 573 -11.76 3.82 -23.84
N LEU A 574 -12.66 4.81 -23.85
CA LEU A 574 -13.08 5.52 -25.05
C LEU A 574 -11.90 6.24 -25.73
N PHE A 575 -11.02 6.89 -24.97
CA PHE A 575 -9.79 7.50 -25.49
C PHE A 575 -8.85 6.47 -26.11
N MET A 576 -8.64 5.34 -25.41
CA MET A 576 -7.81 4.24 -25.90
C MET A 576 -8.32 3.68 -27.23
N VAL A 577 -9.61 3.32 -27.32
CA VAL A 577 -10.15 2.69 -28.56
C VAL A 577 -10.25 3.66 -29.73
N SER A 578 -10.52 4.94 -29.46
CA SER A 578 -10.68 5.97 -30.48
C SER A 578 -9.33 6.53 -30.96
N GLY A 579 -8.23 6.26 -30.26
CA GLY A 579 -6.93 6.79 -30.63
C GLY A 579 -6.81 8.29 -30.34
N LYS A 580 -7.65 8.83 -29.47
CA LYS A 580 -7.76 10.27 -29.22
C LYS A 580 -7.02 10.69 -27.95
N ARG A 581 -6.72 11.98 -27.87
CA ARG A 581 -6.14 12.66 -26.72
C ARG A 581 -7.22 13.48 -26.03
N ASP A 582 -7.26 13.41 -24.70
CA ASP A 582 -8.21 14.18 -23.92
C ASP A 582 -7.87 15.68 -23.93
N LEU A 583 -8.87 16.50 -24.21
CA LEU A 583 -8.80 17.96 -24.09
C LEU A 583 -8.68 18.44 -22.65
N LEU A 584 -9.15 17.65 -21.67
CA LEU A 584 -8.94 17.96 -20.26
C LEU A 584 -7.47 17.69 -19.89
N PRO A 585 -6.82 18.63 -19.17
CA PRO A 585 -5.48 18.42 -18.60
C PRO A 585 -5.50 17.39 -17.45
N VAL A 586 -6.68 17.02 -16.94
CA VAL A 586 -6.85 16.05 -15.85
C VAL A 586 -7.95 15.07 -16.22
N ASN A 587 -7.56 13.81 -16.43
CA ASN A 587 -8.42 12.64 -16.54
C ASN A 587 -7.90 11.64 -15.49
N PRO A 588 -8.69 11.18 -14.51
CA PRO A 588 -10.12 10.87 -14.60
C PRO A 588 -11.08 11.93 -14.05
N GLN A 589 -12.25 12.00 -14.68
CA GLN A 589 -13.45 12.72 -14.19
C GLN A 589 -13.95 12.20 -12.81
N ALA A 590 -13.27 11.23 -12.21
CA ALA A 590 -13.55 10.70 -10.88
C ALA A 590 -12.84 11.47 -9.74
N GLY A 591 -11.88 12.36 -10.06
CA GLY A 591 -11.05 13.06 -9.06
C GLY A 591 -11.35 14.56 -8.90
N ILE A 592 -12.53 15.05 -9.30
CA ILE A 592 -12.93 16.45 -9.08
C ILE A 592 -13.97 16.48 -7.96
N ASP A 593 -13.57 16.94 -6.77
CA ASP A 593 -14.42 16.96 -5.59
C ASP A 593 -14.90 18.38 -5.23
N THR A 594 -14.20 19.42 -5.68
CA THR A 594 -14.44 20.83 -5.35
C THR A 594 -14.67 21.73 -6.58
N ILE A 595 -15.29 22.90 -6.36
CA ILE A 595 -15.47 23.91 -7.42
C ILE A 595 -14.11 24.45 -7.91
N SER A 596 -13.15 24.65 -7.01
CA SER A 596 -11.83 25.19 -7.37
C SER A 596 -11.06 24.21 -8.26
N GLU A 597 -11.11 22.91 -7.96
CA GLU A 597 -10.58 21.86 -8.83
C GLU A 597 -11.30 21.81 -10.17
N MET A 598 -12.64 21.90 -10.18
CA MET A 598 -13.43 21.94 -11.41
C MET A 598 -12.98 23.07 -12.33
N GLN A 599 -12.88 24.29 -11.79
CA GLN A 599 -12.43 25.47 -12.53
C GLN A 599 -11.01 25.30 -13.08
N SER A 600 -10.11 24.73 -12.29
CA SER A 600 -8.75 24.42 -12.75
C SER A 600 -8.73 23.35 -13.84
N ALA A 601 -9.58 22.32 -13.73
CA ALA A 601 -9.62 21.21 -14.67
C ALA A 601 -10.20 21.62 -16.04
N ILE A 602 -11.18 22.52 -16.08
CA ILE A 602 -11.81 22.94 -17.34
C ILE A 602 -11.18 24.18 -17.98
N GLN A 603 -10.21 24.83 -17.32
CA GLN A 603 -9.70 26.16 -17.71
C GLN A 603 -9.29 26.23 -19.19
N ASP A 604 -8.55 25.24 -19.68
CA ASP A 604 -8.09 25.22 -21.07
C ASP A 604 -9.20 24.90 -22.06
N VAL A 605 -10.15 24.05 -21.68
CA VAL A 605 -11.32 23.72 -22.51
C VAL A 605 -12.24 24.93 -22.64
N VAL A 606 -12.44 25.68 -21.56
CA VAL A 606 -13.22 26.93 -21.54
C VAL A 606 -12.59 28.01 -22.43
N ARG A 607 -11.27 28.04 -22.58
CA ARG A 607 -10.62 28.98 -23.52
C ARG A 607 -10.94 28.67 -24.99
N ILE A 608 -11.10 27.39 -25.30
CA ILE A 608 -11.36 26.92 -26.67
C ILE A 608 -12.87 26.90 -26.97
N CYS A 609 -13.69 26.55 -25.98
CA CYS A 609 -15.13 26.31 -26.10
C CYS A 609 -15.49 25.48 -27.35
N PRO A 610 -15.09 24.18 -27.37
CA PRO A 610 -15.11 23.35 -28.57
C PRO A 610 -16.50 23.28 -29.21
N ASP A 611 -16.59 23.34 -30.54
CA ASP A 611 -17.88 23.30 -31.25
C ASP A 611 -18.66 21.99 -31.03
N LYS A 612 -17.94 20.90 -30.74
CA LYS A 612 -18.52 19.58 -30.48
C LYS A 612 -17.81 18.92 -29.30
N ILE A 613 -18.58 18.15 -28.54
CA ILE A 613 -18.10 17.29 -27.45
C ILE A 613 -18.79 15.94 -27.51
N ALA A 614 -18.19 14.90 -26.93
CA ALA A 614 -18.83 13.61 -26.73
C ALA A 614 -19.27 13.49 -25.28
N VAL A 615 -20.50 13.06 -25.03
CA VAL A 615 -21.11 13.07 -23.70
C VAL A 615 -21.92 11.79 -23.50
N ASP A 616 -21.87 11.22 -22.32
CA ASP A 616 -22.70 10.09 -21.90
C ASP A 616 -24.18 10.36 -22.24
N CYS A 617 -24.81 9.45 -22.98
CA CYS A 617 -26.15 9.66 -23.52
C CYS A 617 -27.23 9.76 -22.42
N THR A 618 -26.94 9.24 -21.22
CA THR A 618 -27.85 9.29 -20.08
C THR A 618 -28.02 10.72 -19.56
N LEU A 619 -27.00 11.57 -19.70
CA LEU A 619 -27.05 12.99 -19.30
C LEU A 619 -28.07 13.79 -20.12
N TYR A 620 -28.31 13.38 -21.37
CA TYR A 620 -29.35 13.96 -22.23
C TYR A 620 -30.67 13.18 -22.22
N ARG A 621 -30.79 12.13 -21.39
CA ARG A 621 -31.94 11.22 -21.36
C ARG A 621 -32.27 10.62 -22.74
N ARG A 622 -31.26 10.40 -23.57
CA ARG A 622 -31.40 9.82 -24.92
C ARG A 622 -31.28 8.30 -24.93
N CYS A 623 -30.79 7.71 -23.85
CA CYS A 623 -30.67 6.28 -23.65
C CYS A 623 -31.04 5.91 -22.20
N PRO A 624 -31.45 4.66 -21.94
CA PRO A 624 -31.59 4.14 -20.58
C PRO A 624 -30.22 4.08 -19.89
N ASN A 625 -30.21 3.97 -18.56
CA ASN A 625 -28.98 3.73 -17.82
C ASN A 625 -28.38 2.39 -18.29
N PHE A 626 -27.14 2.41 -18.76
CA PHE A 626 -26.44 1.22 -19.25
C PHE A 626 -25.40 0.76 -18.22
N SER A 627 -25.01 -0.51 -18.30
CA SER A 627 -23.90 -1.04 -17.50
C SER A 627 -22.59 -0.51 -18.10
N SER A 628 -21.95 0.43 -17.40
CA SER A 628 -20.64 0.95 -17.79
C SER A 628 -19.58 -0.14 -17.65
N TYR A 629 -18.55 -0.08 -18.48
CA TYR A 629 -17.46 -1.04 -18.44
C TYR A 629 -16.67 -0.95 -17.13
N THR A 630 -16.49 0.27 -16.62
CA THR A 630 -15.87 0.55 -15.32
C THR A 630 -16.80 0.26 -14.14
N GLN A 631 -18.10 0.10 -14.34
CA GLN A 631 -19.10 0.00 -13.26
C GLN A 631 -19.04 1.16 -12.24
N LYS A 632 -18.60 2.36 -12.69
CA LYS A 632 -18.59 3.56 -11.84
C LYS A 632 -20.02 4.01 -11.50
N ASP A 633 -20.36 3.95 -10.21
CA ASP A 633 -21.62 4.47 -9.68
C ASP A 633 -21.65 6.01 -9.60
N TYR A 634 -20.47 6.64 -9.47
CA TYR A 634 -20.34 8.10 -9.36
C TYR A 634 -19.42 8.65 -10.47
N PHE A 635 -19.90 9.66 -11.20
CA PHE A 635 -19.15 10.30 -12.28
C PHE A 635 -19.52 11.79 -12.37
N THR A 636 -18.52 12.67 -12.45
CA THR A 636 -18.73 14.13 -12.37
C THR A 636 -19.09 14.78 -13.70
N ALA A 637 -19.25 13.99 -14.77
CA ALA A 637 -19.48 14.48 -16.14
C ALA A 637 -20.63 15.49 -16.24
N ASN A 638 -21.72 15.31 -15.47
CA ASN A 638 -22.83 16.27 -15.43
C ASN A 638 -22.39 17.65 -14.91
N PHE A 639 -21.61 17.68 -13.83
CA PHE A 639 -21.11 18.92 -13.25
C PHE A 639 -20.10 19.59 -14.19
N ILE A 640 -19.24 18.80 -14.84
CA ILE A 640 -18.29 19.31 -15.84
C ILE A 640 -19.05 19.94 -17.01
N LEU A 641 -20.08 19.26 -17.53
CA LEU A 641 -20.91 19.77 -18.61
C LEU A 641 -21.61 21.08 -18.22
N GLN A 642 -22.20 21.14 -17.03
CA GLN A 642 -22.89 22.34 -16.55
C GLN A 642 -21.95 23.54 -16.42
N GLU A 643 -20.77 23.36 -15.82
CA GLU A 643 -19.81 24.47 -15.65
C GLU A 643 -19.20 24.90 -17.00
N LEU A 644 -19.00 23.95 -17.92
CA LEU A 644 -18.57 24.24 -19.29
C LEU A 644 -19.62 25.06 -20.04
N GLU A 645 -20.89 24.65 -20.03
CA GLU A 645 -21.99 25.37 -20.69
C GLU A 645 -22.13 26.80 -20.16
N LYS A 646 -22.02 26.95 -18.83
CA LYS A 646 -22.07 28.24 -18.14
C LYS A 646 -20.89 29.12 -18.54
N SER A 647 -19.67 28.59 -18.53
CA SER A 647 -18.45 29.35 -18.84
C SER A 647 -18.33 29.69 -20.33
N CYS A 648 -18.81 28.82 -21.21
CA CYS A 648 -18.84 29.07 -22.65
C CYS A 648 -20.05 29.88 -23.12
N ASN A 649 -20.99 30.19 -22.22
CA ASN A 649 -22.27 30.85 -22.52
C ASN A 649 -23.00 30.18 -23.71
N SER A 650 -23.06 28.85 -23.72
CA SER A 650 -23.68 28.08 -24.81
C SER A 650 -24.19 26.75 -24.29
N LYS A 651 -25.23 26.20 -24.92
CA LYS A 651 -25.74 24.86 -24.61
C LYS A 651 -25.20 23.83 -25.59
N TYR A 652 -24.82 22.66 -25.09
CA TYR A 652 -24.44 21.54 -25.93
C TYR A 652 -25.65 20.65 -26.15
N THR A 653 -26.11 20.58 -27.40
CA THR A 653 -27.31 19.81 -27.77
C THR A 653 -26.92 18.55 -28.54
N PRO A 654 -27.50 17.36 -28.23
CA PRO A 654 -27.14 16.12 -28.89
C PRO A 654 -27.55 16.13 -30.37
N VAL A 655 -26.60 15.76 -31.24
CA VAL A 655 -26.77 15.65 -32.70
C VAL A 655 -27.00 14.19 -33.12
N GLU A 656 -26.17 13.29 -32.62
CA GLU A 656 -26.23 11.85 -32.92
C GLU A 656 -25.79 11.06 -31.69
N CYS A 657 -26.47 9.97 -31.39
CA CYS A 657 -26.22 9.14 -30.21
C CYS A 657 -26.14 7.66 -30.57
N THR A 658 -25.30 6.93 -29.84
CA THR A 658 -25.39 5.48 -29.66
C THR A 658 -26.23 5.15 -28.42
N ASP A 659 -26.20 3.90 -28.00
CA ASP A 659 -26.76 3.41 -26.74
C ASP A 659 -25.93 3.83 -25.50
N LYS A 660 -24.73 4.42 -25.68
CA LYS A 660 -23.83 4.83 -24.58
C LYS A 660 -23.33 6.28 -24.66
N LEU A 661 -23.20 6.85 -25.86
CA LEU A 661 -22.55 8.14 -26.07
C LEU A 661 -23.29 9.00 -27.10
N CYS A 662 -23.39 10.29 -26.86
CA CYS A 662 -23.91 11.29 -27.79
C CYS A 662 -22.81 12.26 -28.22
N ILE A 663 -22.79 12.65 -29.50
CA ILE A 663 -22.08 13.85 -29.94
C ILE A 663 -23.01 15.02 -29.73
N ALA A 664 -22.58 16.00 -28.93
CA ALA A 664 -23.29 17.23 -28.71
C ALA A 664 -22.59 18.39 -29.41
N LYS A 665 -23.37 19.28 -30.03
CA LYS A 665 -22.88 20.48 -30.71
C LYS A 665 -23.28 21.72 -29.93
N LYS A 666 -22.36 22.68 -29.87
CA LYS A 666 -22.60 24.02 -29.35
C LYS A 666 -23.72 24.71 -30.14
N GLY A 667 -24.76 25.13 -29.42
CA GLY A 667 -25.92 25.85 -29.92
C GLY A 667 -25.80 27.36 -29.81
#